data_AF-A0A9D9HJU3-F1
#
_entry.id   AF-A0A9D9HJU3-F1
#
_cell.length_a   1.000
_cell.length_b   1.000
_cell.length_c   1.000
_cell.angle_alpha   90.00
_cell.angle_beta   90.00
_cell.angle_gamma   90.00
#
_symmetry.space_group_name_H-M   'P 1'
#
loop_
_entity.id
_entity.type
_entity.pdbx_description
1 polymer ?
#
loop_
_entity_poly.entity_id
_entity_poly.type
_entity_poly.pdbx_seq_one_letter_code
_entity_poly.pdbx_strand_id
1 'polypeptide(L)'
;MKDYIKIGIEKNLISFNEDMSRIVYVFQNKERNYNNPEEKVQADTFLRLIIDYNYPVNRIRQFVPVTMGREVKEADIVVYDDDMCMSPHILVECKRQEVSEAEYQQAVEQAFSYAFALPCDVKYVWVTSGIKSDYFEVDKNQNSRNQMPDIPQFGVRNVASYKYVYGAEYLPEESGKQRFFDLSVIEQSDLTRRFKQAHEALWAGGQLNPSEAFDELDKLIFCKIWDERKPRKVGEPYDFQIITVSKEDEKNENKRRLIENDNLYKRIMSLYEEGRAKDKEVFRDNIRLTPEKIRTVVGYLESINLGETDLDSKGRAFETFMGSFFRGTYGQYFTPREIVQFVVDVLPIQYDSKVLDTSCGSGGFLLYALNKVRTKATQLYPNYKTDTRQYKHWFSYWHDFAANNLYGIEISEQISRAAKMNMIIHDDGHTNVITSDGLISEEAIIEKTSNQGFQYGTFDFIITNPPFGSTIRQSEQAYLKTYQLGKKEEDWLAITTPPQNTRDGQSTEVLFIEQDYKFLKEGGYLAIVLPDGILTNSSMQYVRTQIEDWFRIVAVVSLPQTAFMANGAGVKSSVLFLKKWTKKESESLSNAKKSIEYRLLKENNYLSQRQEWEKELKAKQKEKANEIKDQQKISITAAKQTDKYKSWNSDLLAKYADKVDELKSRMTDEYQQAKRKELVDYPIFMAIAEEIGYDASGKKTSVNELNVIGEELKKFINSL
;
A
#
# COMPACT_ATOMS: atom_id res chain seq x y z
N MET A 1 -14.03 3.23 24.83
CA MET A 1 -14.78 1.97 24.58
C MET A 1 -15.33 1.45 25.90
N LYS A 2 -16.61 1.06 25.96
CA LYS A 2 -17.15 0.35 27.14
C LYS A 2 -16.62 -1.08 27.13
N ASP A 3 -15.83 -1.45 28.14
CA ASP A 3 -15.46 -2.84 28.36
C ASP A 3 -16.65 -3.54 29.03
N TYR A 4 -17.55 -4.10 28.23
CA TYR A 4 -18.76 -4.75 28.73
C TYR A 4 -18.43 -5.87 29.69
N ILE A 5 -17.38 -6.65 29.43
CA ILE A 5 -16.97 -7.76 30.29
C ILE A 5 -16.59 -7.24 31.68
N LYS A 6 -15.73 -6.20 31.73
CA LYS A 6 -15.36 -5.56 33.00
C LYS A 6 -16.58 -4.99 33.74
N ILE A 7 -17.44 -4.25 33.04
CA ILE A 7 -18.66 -3.69 33.64
C ILE A 7 -19.59 -4.80 34.14
N GLY A 8 -19.67 -5.92 33.40
CA GLY A 8 -20.46 -7.09 33.74
C GLY A 8 -19.98 -7.77 35.02
N ILE A 9 -18.66 -7.87 35.22
CA ILE A 9 -18.06 -8.38 36.45
C ILE A 9 -18.33 -7.41 37.61
N GLU A 10 -18.12 -6.11 37.42
CA GLU A 10 -18.35 -5.08 38.45
C GLU A 10 -19.81 -5.01 38.89
N LYS A 11 -20.76 -5.20 37.97
CA LYS A 11 -22.20 -5.27 38.24
C LYS A 11 -22.68 -6.66 38.70
N ASN A 12 -21.77 -7.63 38.86
CA ASN A 12 -22.08 -9.01 39.25
C ASN A 12 -23.12 -9.69 38.33
N LEU A 13 -23.07 -9.37 37.03
CA LEU A 13 -23.90 -9.99 35.98
C LEU A 13 -23.25 -11.27 35.46
N ILE A 14 -21.92 -11.26 35.37
CA ILE A 14 -21.09 -12.40 34.97
C ILE A 14 -19.92 -12.55 35.93
N SER A 15 -19.32 -13.74 35.97
CA SER A 15 -18.04 -13.99 36.64
C SER A 15 -17.23 -15.00 35.82
N PHE A 16 -15.94 -15.11 36.11
CA PHE A 16 -15.04 -16.06 35.46
C PHE A 16 -14.40 -16.98 36.49
N ASN A 17 -13.99 -18.16 36.04
CA ASN A 17 -13.08 -19.01 36.79
C ASN A 17 -11.64 -18.43 36.78
N GLU A 18 -10.75 -18.97 37.61
CA GLU A 18 -9.40 -18.41 37.84
C GLU A 18 -8.56 -18.22 36.57
N ASP A 19 -8.73 -19.09 35.57
CA ASP A 19 -7.98 -19.06 34.31
C ASP A 19 -8.73 -18.35 33.15
N MET A 20 -9.89 -17.74 33.41
CA MET A 20 -10.77 -17.09 32.44
C MET A 20 -11.24 -18.00 31.28
N SER A 21 -11.10 -19.32 31.41
CA SER A 21 -11.54 -20.28 30.38
C SER A 21 -13.05 -20.52 30.40
N ARG A 22 -13.72 -20.22 31.52
CA ARG A 22 -15.16 -20.38 31.68
C ARG A 22 -15.82 -19.13 32.23
N ILE A 23 -16.96 -18.80 31.64
CA ILE A 23 -17.83 -17.71 32.06
C ILE A 23 -19.04 -18.27 32.79
N VAL A 24 -19.44 -17.62 33.88
CA VAL A 24 -20.64 -17.92 34.66
C VAL A 24 -21.61 -16.74 34.58
N TYR A 25 -22.81 -16.97 34.06
CA TYR A 25 -23.91 -16.03 34.09
C TYR A 25 -24.59 -16.07 35.46
N VAL A 26 -24.27 -15.09 36.32
CA VAL A 26 -24.51 -15.14 37.77
C VAL A 26 -25.99 -15.31 38.10
N PHE A 27 -26.88 -14.60 37.41
CA PHE A 27 -28.31 -14.63 37.70
C PHE A 27 -28.96 -16.01 37.47
N GLN A 28 -28.49 -16.76 36.47
CA GLN A 28 -29.02 -18.10 36.13
C GLN A 28 -28.14 -19.24 36.63
N ASN A 29 -26.97 -18.93 37.19
CA ASN A 29 -25.96 -19.90 37.59
C ASN A 29 -25.61 -20.90 36.46
N LYS A 30 -25.46 -20.39 35.22
CA LYS A 30 -25.07 -21.18 34.05
C LYS A 30 -23.60 -20.92 33.71
N GLU A 31 -22.85 -21.99 33.48
CA GLU A 31 -21.43 -21.93 33.12
C GLU A 31 -21.22 -22.38 31.65
N ARG A 32 -20.35 -21.69 30.93
CA ARG A 32 -19.97 -22.01 29.55
C ARG A 32 -18.48 -21.84 29.28
N ASN A 33 -17.99 -22.50 28.24
CA ASN A 33 -16.60 -22.41 27.81
C ASN A 33 -16.36 -21.11 27.02
N TYR A 34 -15.69 -20.14 27.63
CA TYR A 34 -15.41 -18.83 27.05
C TYR A 34 -14.33 -18.86 25.96
N ASN A 35 -13.59 -19.97 25.83
CA ASN A 35 -12.69 -20.17 24.69
C ASN A 35 -13.45 -20.38 23.37
N ASN A 36 -14.73 -20.71 23.42
CA ASN A 36 -15.57 -20.72 22.22
C ASN A 36 -15.72 -19.29 21.68
N PRO A 37 -15.30 -18.98 20.43
CA PRO A 37 -15.43 -17.64 19.87
C PRO A 37 -16.87 -17.12 19.82
N GLU A 38 -17.87 -17.99 19.70
CA GLU A 38 -19.29 -17.62 19.69
C GLU A 38 -19.78 -17.22 21.09
N GLU A 39 -19.30 -17.90 22.14
CA GLU A 39 -19.63 -17.57 23.54
C GLU A 39 -19.19 -16.14 23.90
N LYS A 40 -18.08 -15.66 23.33
CA LYS A 40 -17.62 -14.27 23.52
C LYS A 40 -18.63 -13.26 22.99
N VAL A 41 -19.25 -13.56 21.84
CA VAL A 41 -20.30 -12.72 21.24
C VAL A 41 -21.57 -12.81 22.06
N GLN A 42 -21.94 -14.00 22.53
CA GLN A 42 -23.12 -14.19 23.38
C GLN A 42 -22.99 -13.44 24.71
N ALA A 43 -21.83 -13.50 25.36
CA ALA A 43 -21.55 -12.77 26.60
C ALA A 43 -21.64 -11.24 26.40
N ASP A 44 -20.99 -10.71 25.36
CA ASP A 44 -21.05 -9.29 25.01
C ASP A 44 -22.50 -8.85 24.72
N THR A 45 -23.24 -9.65 23.96
CA THR A 45 -24.63 -9.38 23.58
C THR A 45 -25.58 -9.40 24.78
N PHE A 46 -25.42 -10.37 25.69
CA PHE A 46 -26.14 -10.42 26.96
C PHE A 46 -25.91 -9.14 27.79
N LEU A 47 -24.68 -8.69 27.88
CA LEU A 47 -24.32 -7.49 28.64
C LEU A 47 -24.87 -6.22 27.99
N ARG A 48 -24.85 -6.11 26.66
CA ARG A 48 -25.47 -5.00 25.92
C ARG A 48 -26.96 -4.92 26.16
N LEU A 49 -27.68 -6.04 26.14
CA LEU A 49 -29.13 -6.05 26.43
C LEU A 49 -29.46 -5.38 27.77
N ILE A 50 -28.60 -5.57 28.77
CA ILE A 50 -28.78 -5.00 30.11
C ILE A 50 -28.26 -3.56 30.19
N ILE A 51 -27.04 -3.31 29.72
CA ILE A 51 -26.33 -2.04 29.93
C ILE A 51 -26.76 -0.97 28.94
N ASP A 52 -26.98 -1.35 27.68
CA ASP A 52 -27.31 -0.41 26.61
C ASP A 52 -28.81 -0.41 26.27
N TYR A 53 -29.47 -1.56 26.36
CA TYR A 53 -30.91 -1.67 26.08
C TYR A 53 -31.77 -1.68 27.36
N ASN A 54 -31.16 -1.59 28.54
CA ASN A 54 -31.84 -1.46 29.84
C ASN A 54 -32.83 -2.59 30.18
N TYR A 55 -32.70 -3.77 29.57
CA TYR A 55 -33.55 -4.91 29.90
C TYR A 55 -33.22 -5.45 31.29
N PRO A 56 -34.24 -5.71 32.14
CA PRO A 56 -34.02 -6.33 33.44
C PRO A 56 -33.38 -7.72 33.32
N VAL A 57 -32.29 -7.97 34.05
CA VAL A 57 -31.55 -9.24 34.00
C VAL A 57 -32.43 -10.46 34.26
N ASN A 58 -33.44 -10.32 35.12
CA ASN A 58 -34.37 -11.38 35.46
C ASN A 58 -35.28 -11.80 34.30
N ARG A 59 -35.43 -10.95 33.27
CA ARG A 59 -36.20 -11.20 32.05
C ARG A 59 -35.37 -11.68 30.87
N ILE A 60 -34.08 -11.95 31.08
CA ILE A 60 -33.20 -12.49 30.05
C ILE A 60 -32.86 -13.93 30.43
N ARG A 61 -32.96 -14.85 29.47
CA ARG A 61 -32.52 -16.24 29.61
C ARG A 61 -31.53 -16.54 28.50
N GLN A 62 -30.39 -17.15 28.84
CA GLN A 62 -29.47 -17.71 27.85
C GLN A 62 -29.78 -19.18 27.65
N PHE A 63 -29.44 -19.74 26.50
CA PHE A 63 -29.47 -21.18 26.24
C PHE A 63 -30.86 -21.77 26.46
N VAL A 64 -31.85 -21.23 25.75
CA VAL A 64 -33.26 -21.60 25.90
C VAL A 64 -33.57 -22.76 24.96
N PRO A 65 -34.09 -23.90 25.45
CA PRO A 65 -34.45 -25.02 24.59
C PRO A 65 -35.66 -24.69 23.72
N VAL A 66 -35.56 -24.98 22.43
CA VAL A 66 -36.58 -24.78 21.40
C VAL A 66 -36.88 -26.10 20.72
N THR A 67 -38.11 -26.59 20.88
CA THR A 67 -38.55 -27.85 20.26
C THR A 67 -38.93 -27.62 18.80
N MET A 68 -38.17 -28.22 17.88
CA MET A 68 -38.41 -28.19 16.44
C MET A 68 -38.76 -29.58 15.93
N GLY A 69 -40.06 -29.88 15.87
CA GLY A 69 -40.53 -31.22 15.49
C GLY A 69 -40.09 -32.27 16.51
N ARG A 70 -39.15 -33.15 16.13
CA ARG A 70 -38.60 -34.20 17.01
C ARG A 70 -37.26 -33.83 17.66
N GLU A 71 -36.61 -32.77 17.21
CA GLU A 71 -35.33 -32.31 17.75
C GLU A 71 -35.55 -31.16 18.74
N VAL A 72 -34.74 -31.11 19.79
CA VAL A 72 -34.66 -29.95 20.69
C VAL A 72 -33.36 -29.24 20.38
N LYS A 73 -33.48 -28.00 19.90
CA LYS A 73 -32.33 -27.10 19.67
C LYS A 73 -32.26 -26.07 20.79
N GLU A 74 -31.20 -25.27 20.81
CA GLU A 74 -30.96 -24.28 21.84
C GLU A 74 -30.85 -22.91 21.18
N ALA A 75 -31.68 -21.94 21.59
CA ALA A 75 -31.57 -20.55 21.21
C ALA A 75 -30.62 -19.84 22.19
N ASP A 76 -29.75 -18.97 21.66
CA ASP A 76 -28.67 -18.38 22.45
C ASP A 76 -29.17 -17.47 23.56
N ILE A 77 -30.02 -16.49 23.25
CA ILE A 77 -30.60 -15.58 24.25
C ILE A 77 -32.06 -15.29 23.90
N VAL A 78 -32.93 -15.32 24.91
CA VAL A 78 -34.33 -14.88 24.81
C VAL A 78 -34.61 -13.84 25.89
N VAL A 79 -35.18 -12.72 25.48
CA VAL A 79 -35.66 -11.64 26.35
C VAL A 79 -37.17 -11.73 26.44
N TYR A 80 -37.73 -11.57 27.64
CA TYR A 80 -39.16 -11.74 27.92
C TYR A 80 -39.82 -10.42 28.33
N ASP A 81 -41.11 -10.29 28.03
CA ASP A 81 -41.93 -9.13 28.43
C ASP A 81 -42.39 -9.18 29.90
N ASP A 82 -42.32 -10.35 30.52
CA ASP A 82 -42.76 -10.60 31.90
C ASP A 82 -41.66 -11.21 32.77
N ASP A 83 -41.76 -10.96 34.08
CA ASP A 83 -40.77 -11.43 35.07
C ASP A 83 -40.81 -12.95 35.30
N MET A 84 -41.89 -13.62 34.91
CA MET A 84 -42.02 -15.08 35.00
C MET A 84 -41.40 -15.79 33.77
N CYS A 85 -40.95 -15.03 32.78
CA CYS A 85 -40.38 -15.50 31.52
C CYS A 85 -41.31 -16.44 30.75
N MET A 86 -42.59 -16.08 30.63
CA MET A 86 -43.59 -16.86 29.89
C MET A 86 -43.84 -16.33 28.46
N SER A 87 -43.62 -15.03 28.24
CA SER A 87 -43.90 -14.32 26.99
C SER A 87 -42.58 -13.86 26.36
N PRO A 88 -41.96 -14.68 25.49
CA PRO A 88 -40.72 -14.30 24.81
C PRO A 88 -40.98 -13.11 23.88
N HIS A 89 -40.13 -12.10 23.95
CA HIS A 89 -40.26 -10.83 23.27
C HIS A 89 -39.19 -10.65 22.19
N ILE A 90 -37.92 -10.88 22.53
CA ILE A 90 -36.78 -10.82 21.63
C ILE A 90 -36.07 -12.15 21.62
N LEU A 91 -35.81 -12.69 20.44
CA LEU A 91 -34.89 -13.81 20.24
C LEU A 91 -33.57 -13.28 19.67
N VAL A 92 -32.46 -13.69 20.27
CA VAL A 92 -31.13 -13.34 19.81
C VAL A 92 -30.36 -14.59 19.40
N GLU A 93 -29.82 -14.58 18.19
CA GLU A 93 -28.94 -15.61 17.64
C GLU A 93 -27.55 -15.00 17.43
N CYS A 94 -26.53 -15.61 18.04
CA CYS A 94 -25.16 -15.16 17.95
C CYS A 94 -24.36 -16.08 17.04
N LYS A 95 -23.33 -15.54 16.38
CA LYS A 95 -22.32 -16.32 15.67
C LYS A 95 -20.94 -15.81 16.02
N ARG A 96 -19.91 -16.64 15.81
CA ARG A 96 -18.51 -16.20 15.90
C ARG A 96 -18.25 -14.98 15.01
N GLN A 97 -17.32 -14.12 15.42
CA GLN A 97 -17.00 -12.87 14.74
C GLN A 97 -16.53 -13.03 13.28
N GLU A 98 -15.84 -14.13 12.95
CA GLU A 98 -15.33 -14.44 11.59
C GLU A 98 -16.23 -15.43 10.84
N VAL A 99 -17.55 -15.26 10.96
CA VAL A 99 -18.54 -16.08 10.25
C VAL A 99 -18.70 -15.59 8.81
N SER A 100 -18.73 -16.51 7.84
CA SER A 100 -18.95 -16.11 6.44
C SER A 100 -20.35 -15.51 6.24
N GLU A 101 -20.51 -14.64 5.24
CA GLU A 101 -21.82 -14.03 4.95
C GLU A 101 -22.91 -15.08 4.65
N ALA A 102 -22.53 -16.22 4.04
CA ALA A 102 -23.45 -17.33 3.78
C ALA A 102 -23.90 -18.03 5.08
N GLU A 103 -22.96 -18.34 5.98
CA GLU A 103 -23.28 -18.91 7.31
C GLU A 103 -24.09 -17.91 8.15
N TYR A 104 -23.79 -16.61 8.05
CA TYR A 104 -24.54 -15.55 8.73
C TYR A 104 -25.99 -15.50 8.25
N GLN A 105 -26.23 -15.58 6.93
CA GLN A 105 -27.60 -15.63 6.39
C GLN A 105 -28.34 -16.91 6.79
N GLN A 106 -27.64 -18.04 6.96
CA GLN A 106 -28.23 -19.25 7.52
C GLN A 106 -28.64 -19.06 8.99
N ALA A 107 -27.83 -18.35 9.78
CA ALA A 107 -28.17 -17.99 11.15
C ALA A 107 -29.42 -17.09 11.22
N VAL A 108 -29.62 -16.20 10.24
CA VAL A 108 -30.86 -15.42 10.10
C VAL A 108 -32.08 -16.33 9.89
N GLU A 109 -32.01 -17.29 8.97
CA GLU A 109 -33.12 -18.25 8.76
C GLU A 109 -33.35 -19.16 9.98
N GLN A 110 -32.29 -19.53 10.67
CA GLN A 110 -32.34 -20.31 11.92
C GLN A 110 -33.04 -19.51 13.03
N ALA A 111 -32.66 -18.25 13.23
CA ALA A 111 -33.26 -17.37 14.23
C ALA A 111 -34.77 -17.19 14.00
N PHE A 112 -35.18 -16.99 12.75
CA PHE A 112 -36.61 -16.97 12.41
C PHE A 112 -37.29 -18.28 12.77
N SER A 113 -36.69 -19.42 12.40
CA SER A 113 -37.24 -20.73 12.70
C SER A 113 -37.43 -20.95 14.20
N TYR A 114 -36.52 -20.45 15.04
CA TYR A 114 -36.65 -20.47 16.50
C TYR A 114 -37.76 -19.55 17.01
N ALA A 115 -37.83 -18.32 16.48
CA ALA A 115 -38.89 -17.38 16.83
C ALA A 115 -40.29 -17.93 16.52
N PHE A 116 -40.45 -18.64 15.39
CA PHE A 116 -41.71 -19.29 15.03
C PHE A 116 -42.00 -20.56 15.86
N ALA A 117 -40.97 -21.26 16.36
CA ALA A 117 -41.12 -22.48 17.15
C ALA A 117 -41.38 -22.24 18.65
N LEU A 118 -40.94 -21.10 19.20
CA LEU A 118 -41.19 -20.74 20.59
C LEU A 118 -42.71 -20.57 20.88
N PRO A 119 -43.14 -20.85 22.13
CA PRO A 119 -44.49 -20.57 22.58
C PRO A 119 -44.73 -19.06 22.65
N CYS A 120 -45.96 -18.63 22.34
CA CYS A 120 -46.34 -17.22 22.17
C CYS A 120 -45.61 -16.53 21.00
N ASP A 121 -45.97 -15.28 20.74
CA ASP A 121 -45.44 -14.52 19.61
C ASP A 121 -44.18 -13.76 20.03
N VAL A 122 -43.02 -14.23 19.57
CA VAL A 122 -41.78 -13.44 19.58
C VAL A 122 -41.98 -12.27 18.62
N LYS A 123 -41.70 -11.04 19.08
CA LYS A 123 -41.93 -9.83 18.28
C LYS A 123 -40.67 -9.36 17.55
N TYR A 124 -39.50 -9.59 18.13
CA TYR A 124 -38.24 -9.12 17.57
C TYR A 124 -37.20 -10.24 17.47
N VAL A 125 -36.39 -10.17 16.42
CA VAL A 125 -35.23 -11.06 16.22
C VAL A 125 -33.99 -10.20 16.04
N TRP A 126 -32.92 -10.54 16.77
CA TRP A 126 -31.60 -9.94 16.63
C TRP A 126 -30.59 -11.03 16.27
N VAL A 127 -29.93 -10.88 15.13
CA VAL A 127 -28.83 -11.77 14.74
C VAL A 127 -27.53 -10.97 14.78
N THR A 128 -26.48 -11.51 15.38
CA THR A 128 -25.21 -10.78 15.50
C THR A 128 -23.98 -11.68 15.49
N SER A 129 -22.92 -11.18 14.86
CA SER A 129 -21.57 -11.73 15.02
C SER A 129 -20.69 -10.88 15.94
N GLY A 130 -21.25 -9.83 16.57
CA GLY A 130 -20.50 -8.77 17.24
C GLY A 130 -19.81 -7.79 16.29
N ILE A 131 -19.55 -8.20 15.04
CA ILE A 131 -19.08 -7.31 13.97
C ILE A 131 -20.27 -6.69 13.23
N LYS A 132 -21.16 -7.55 12.74
CA LYS A 132 -22.37 -7.19 11.99
C LYS A 132 -23.58 -7.61 12.82
N SER A 133 -24.64 -6.80 12.77
CA SER A 133 -25.91 -7.10 13.42
C SER A 133 -27.06 -6.79 12.49
N ASP A 134 -28.06 -7.68 12.45
CA ASP A 134 -29.32 -7.45 11.77
C ASP A 134 -30.48 -7.61 12.76
N TYR A 135 -31.44 -6.70 12.67
CA TYR A 135 -32.58 -6.61 13.57
C TYR A 135 -33.87 -6.73 12.78
N PHE A 136 -34.86 -7.46 13.29
CA PHE A 136 -36.12 -7.67 12.60
C PHE A 136 -37.30 -7.57 13.55
N GLU A 137 -38.40 -6.95 13.08
CA GLU A 137 -39.73 -7.13 13.64
C GLU A 137 -40.45 -8.24 12.88
N VAL A 138 -40.83 -9.28 13.62
CA VAL A 138 -41.47 -10.48 13.09
C VAL A 138 -42.93 -10.54 13.53
N ASP A 139 -43.78 -11.07 12.65
CA ASP A 139 -45.16 -11.40 12.98
C ASP A 139 -45.40 -12.86 12.60
N LYS A 140 -45.64 -13.69 13.62
CA LYS A 140 -45.87 -15.13 13.48
C LYS A 140 -47.08 -15.46 12.62
N ASN A 141 -48.14 -14.66 12.72
CA ASN A 141 -49.42 -14.88 12.06
C ASN A 141 -49.38 -14.42 10.59
N GLN A 142 -48.66 -13.33 10.31
CA GLN A 142 -48.50 -12.79 8.96
C GLN A 142 -47.28 -13.35 8.22
N ASN A 143 -46.44 -14.12 8.92
CA ASN A 143 -45.15 -14.60 8.42
C ASN A 143 -44.28 -13.45 7.84
N SER A 144 -44.29 -12.28 8.49
CA SER A 144 -43.55 -11.09 8.04
C SER A 144 -42.20 -10.96 8.75
N ARG A 145 -41.18 -10.42 8.06
CA ARG A 145 -39.78 -10.34 8.53
C ARG A 145 -39.19 -8.95 8.24
N ASN A 146 -39.67 -7.96 8.97
CA ASN A 146 -39.38 -6.57 8.63
C ASN A 146 -38.06 -6.15 9.25
N GLN A 147 -37.03 -5.87 8.43
CA GLN A 147 -35.75 -5.39 8.98
C GLN A 147 -35.93 -4.01 9.63
N MET A 148 -35.22 -3.84 10.74
CA MET A 148 -35.16 -2.63 11.55
C MET A 148 -33.71 -2.15 11.66
N PRO A 149 -33.48 -0.86 11.97
CA PRO A 149 -32.14 -0.34 12.22
C PRO A 149 -31.63 -0.73 13.61
N ASP A 150 -32.54 -1.01 14.55
CA ASP A 150 -32.22 -1.49 15.89
C ASP A 150 -33.41 -2.23 16.52
N ILE A 151 -33.17 -2.99 17.59
CA ILE A 151 -34.25 -3.47 18.48
C ILE A 151 -34.67 -2.37 19.46
N PRO A 152 -35.92 -2.40 19.96
CA PRO A 152 -36.34 -1.45 20.99
C PRO A 152 -35.53 -1.64 22.28
N GLN A 153 -35.26 -0.52 22.95
CA GLN A 153 -34.75 -0.53 24.32
C GLN A 153 -35.93 -0.75 25.28
N PHE A 154 -35.65 -1.21 26.50
CA PHE A 154 -36.68 -1.46 27.49
C PHE A 154 -37.54 -0.20 27.74
N GLY A 155 -38.85 -0.35 27.58
CA GLY A 155 -39.82 0.75 27.72
C GLY A 155 -40.01 1.62 26.46
N VAL A 156 -39.24 1.41 25.39
CA VAL A 156 -39.36 2.13 24.12
C VAL A 156 -40.27 1.37 23.17
N ARG A 157 -41.26 2.07 22.58
CA ARG A 157 -42.25 1.44 21.68
C ARG A 157 -41.97 1.69 20.19
N ASN A 158 -41.41 2.86 19.88
CA ASN A 158 -41.14 3.29 18.51
C ASN A 158 -39.63 3.43 18.34
N VAL A 159 -39.09 2.73 17.35
CA VAL A 159 -37.69 2.82 16.94
C VAL A 159 -37.61 3.75 15.73
N ALA A 160 -36.68 4.70 15.75
CA ALA A 160 -36.39 5.57 14.62
C ALA A 160 -35.91 4.77 13.40
N SER A 161 -35.93 5.38 12.21
CA SER A 161 -35.47 4.73 10.97
C SER A 161 -33.96 4.59 10.86
N TYR A 162 -33.20 5.10 11.82
CA TYR A 162 -31.73 5.07 11.86
C TYR A 162 -31.25 4.84 13.29
N LYS A 163 -30.01 4.36 13.42
CA LYS A 163 -29.41 3.98 14.70
C LYS A 163 -28.31 4.95 15.15
N TYR A 164 -27.46 5.37 14.20
CA TYR A 164 -26.25 6.13 14.49
C TYR A 164 -26.45 7.63 14.22
N VAL A 165 -26.16 8.46 15.22
CA VAL A 165 -26.23 9.93 15.11
C VAL A 165 -25.00 10.58 15.70
N TYR A 166 -24.63 11.73 15.17
CA TYR A 166 -23.47 12.49 15.65
C TYR A 166 -23.72 13.07 17.05
N GLY A 167 -22.77 12.89 17.96
CA GLY A 167 -22.83 13.40 19.32
C GLY A 167 -23.94 12.74 20.15
N ALA A 168 -24.24 11.46 19.93
CA ALA A 168 -25.36 10.78 20.58
C ALA A 168 -25.31 10.85 22.11
N GLU A 169 -24.10 10.88 22.68
CA GLU A 169 -23.84 11.02 24.12
C GLU A 169 -24.29 12.36 24.73
N TYR A 170 -24.47 13.40 23.91
CA TYR A 170 -24.94 14.72 24.33
C TYR A 170 -26.46 14.87 24.23
N LEU A 171 -27.17 13.88 23.69
CA LEU A 171 -28.63 13.89 23.64
C LEU A 171 -29.21 13.59 25.02
N PRO A 172 -30.29 14.28 25.43
CA PRO A 172 -30.92 14.02 26.71
C PRO A 172 -31.55 12.62 26.74
N GLU A 173 -31.34 11.88 27.83
CA GLU A 173 -32.08 10.64 28.07
C GLU A 173 -33.50 10.95 28.54
N GLU A 174 -34.49 10.58 27.74
CA GLU A 174 -35.91 10.74 28.05
C GLU A 174 -36.59 9.38 28.19
N SER A 175 -37.36 9.20 29.27
CA SER A 175 -38.07 7.95 29.52
C SER A 175 -39.05 7.63 28.38
N GLY A 176 -38.98 6.40 27.87
CA GLY A 176 -39.84 5.91 26.78
C GLY A 176 -39.44 6.37 25.38
N LYS A 177 -38.39 7.19 25.23
CA LYS A 177 -37.77 7.51 23.93
C LYS A 177 -36.54 6.64 23.71
N GLN A 178 -36.25 6.35 22.44
CA GLN A 178 -35.04 5.65 22.04
C GLN A 178 -33.80 6.49 22.35
N ARG A 179 -32.79 5.87 22.96
CA ARG A 179 -31.43 6.42 22.97
C ARG A 179 -30.70 6.05 21.68
N PHE A 180 -30.09 7.03 21.04
CA PHE A 180 -29.26 6.79 19.86
C PHE A 180 -27.84 6.37 20.23
N PHE A 181 -27.11 5.81 19.27
CA PHE A 181 -25.71 5.46 19.42
C PHE A 181 -24.85 6.37 18.55
N ASP A 182 -23.62 6.65 18.99
CA ASP A 182 -22.61 7.24 18.12
C ASP A 182 -21.73 6.13 17.52
N LEU A 183 -20.86 6.49 16.60
CA LEU A 183 -19.86 5.60 16.03
C LEU A 183 -18.85 5.17 17.09
N SER A 184 -18.44 3.91 17.06
CA SER A 184 -17.54 3.35 18.05
C SER A 184 -16.08 3.39 17.58
N VAL A 185 -15.20 3.95 18.41
CA VAL A 185 -13.74 3.76 18.27
C VAL A 185 -13.38 2.31 18.59
N ILE A 186 -12.60 1.66 17.72
CA ILE A 186 -12.26 0.24 17.82
C ILE A 186 -10.76 -0.03 17.77
N GLU A 187 -10.37 -1.20 18.29
CA GLU A 187 -8.99 -1.66 18.27
C GLU A 187 -8.55 -2.10 16.87
N GLN A 188 -7.24 -2.09 16.61
CA GLN A 188 -6.65 -2.48 15.32
C GLN A 188 -7.12 -3.87 14.84
N SER A 189 -7.17 -4.86 15.73
CA SER A 189 -7.54 -6.23 15.38
C SER A 189 -8.98 -6.33 14.88
N ASP A 190 -9.91 -5.61 15.53
CA ASP A 190 -11.32 -5.58 15.13
C ASP A 190 -11.50 -4.89 13.79
N LEU A 191 -10.75 -3.81 13.56
CA LEU A 191 -10.79 -3.08 12.30
C LEU A 191 -10.25 -3.92 11.14
N THR A 192 -9.12 -4.61 11.36
CA THR A 192 -8.54 -5.53 10.37
C THR A 192 -9.54 -6.62 9.98
N ARG A 193 -10.22 -7.19 10.98
CA ARG A 193 -11.22 -8.23 10.76
C ARG A 193 -12.45 -7.72 10.01
N ARG A 194 -12.92 -6.50 10.32
CA ARG A 194 -14.02 -5.84 9.59
C ARG A 194 -13.69 -5.64 8.12
N PHE A 195 -12.50 -5.14 7.79
CA PHE A 195 -12.06 -5.00 6.40
C PHE A 195 -11.99 -6.35 5.67
N LYS A 196 -11.42 -7.38 6.33
CA LYS A 196 -11.35 -8.73 5.77
C LYS A 196 -12.73 -9.31 5.49
N GLN A 197 -13.66 -9.21 6.44
CA GLN A 197 -15.02 -9.77 6.30
C GLN A 197 -15.84 -9.01 5.26
N ALA A 198 -15.73 -7.68 5.20
CA ALA A 198 -16.36 -6.88 4.16
C ALA A 198 -15.83 -7.23 2.76
N HIS A 199 -14.51 -7.44 2.63
CA HIS A 199 -13.89 -7.89 1.38
C HIS A 199 -14.38 -9.28 0.98
N GLU A 200 -14.32 -10.25 1.90
CA GLU A 200 -14.80 -11.62 1.69
C GLU A 200 -16.26 -11.66 1.23
N ALA A 201 -17.13 -10.83 1.84
CA ALA A 201 -18.53 -10.74 1.44
C ALA A 201 -18.74 -10.23 0.00
N LEU A 202 -17.83 -9.41 -0.55
CA LEU A 202 -17.95 -8.88 -1.90
C LEU A 202 -17.59 -9.89 -3.01
N TRP A 203 -16.55 -10.70 -2.78
CA TRP A 203 -16.06 -11.67 -3.77
C TRP A 203 -16.58 -13.10 -3.57
N ALA A 204 -17.16 -13.42 -2.40
CA ALA A 204 -17.78 -14.71 -2.12
C ALA A 204 -18.74 -15.15 -3.25
N GLY A 205 -18.70 -16.45 -3.57
CA GLY A 205 -19.50 -17.02 -4.66
C GLY A 205 -18.97 -16.74 -6.07
N GLY A 206 -17.77 -16.16 -6.22
CA GLY A 206 -17.10 -15.96 -7.52
C GLY A 206 -17.68 -14.83 -8.36
N GLN A 207 -18.44 -13.91 -7.76
CA GLN A 207 -19.13 -12.84 -8.47
C GLN A 207 -18.24 -11.65 -8.84
N LEU A 208 -17.12 -11.47 -8.12
CA LEU A 208 -16.12 -10.44 -8.40
C LEU A 208 -14.73 -11.06 -8.29
N ASN A 209 -13.80 -10.57 -9.10
CA ASN A 209 -12.39 -10.83 -8.87
C ASN A 209 -12.00 -10.22 -7.50
N PRO A 210 -11.18 -10.91 -6.67
CA PRO A 210 -10.65 -10.35 -5.42
C PRO A 210 -10.15 -8.91 -5.50
N SER A 211 -9.55 -8.50 -6.62
CA SER A 211 -9.12 -7.12 -6.83
C SER A 211 -10.22 -6.13 -7.07
N GLU A 212 -11.21 -6.50 -7.87
CA GLU A 212 -12.36 -5.64 -8.07
C GLU A 212 -13.10 -5.48 -6.74
N ALA A 213 -13.23 -6.55 -5.95
CA ALA A 213 -13.77 -6.47 -4.61
C ALA A 213 -12.96 -5.57 -3.66
N PHE A 214 -11.63 -5.60 -3.75
CA PHE A 214 -10.77 -4.68 -2.99
C PHE A 214 -10.97 -3.23 -3.43
N ASP A 215 -10.94 -2.97 -4.75
CA ASP A 215 -11.15 -1.65 -5.34
C ASP A 215 -12.50 -1.04 -4.94
N GLU A 216 -13.57 -1.84 -4.97
CA GLU A 216 -14.90 -1.40 -4.57
C GLU A 216 -15.04 -1.23 -3.06
N LEU A 217 -14.34 -2.03 -2.24
CA LEU A 217 -14.28 -1.82 -0.79
C LEU A 217 -13.54 -0.53 -0.43
N ASP A 218 -12.41 -0.25 -1.07
CA ASP A 218 -11.62 0.98 -0.86
C ASP A 218 -12.47 2.23 -1.15
N LYS A 219 -13.28 2.22 -2.22
CA LYS A 219 -14.24 3.30 -2.52
C LYS A 219 -15.27 3.50 -1.39
N LEU A 220 -15.75 2.42 -0.78
CA LEU A 220 -16.72 2.51 0.32
C LEU A 220 -16.06 2.97 1.63
N ILE A 221 -14.83 2.54 1.91
CA ILE A 221 -14.03 3.08 3.04
C ILE A 221 -13.81 4.58 2.85
N PHE A 222 -13.50 5.01 1.63
CA PHE A 222 -13.38 6.44 1.29
C PHE A 222 -14.68 7.21 1.57
N CYS A 223 -15.83 6.71 1.11
CA CYS A 223 -17.14 7.31 1.39
C CYS A 223 -17.40 7.43 2.90
N LYS A 224 -17.03 6.41 3.67
CA LYS A 224 -17.18 6.41 5.13
C LYS A 224 -16.31 7.48 5.80
N ILE A 225 -15.04 7.61 5.41
CA ILE A 225 -14.15 8.65 5.94
C ILE A 225 -14.72 10.05 5.63
N TRP A 226 -15.30 10.22 4.44
CA TRP A 226 -15.94 11.49 4.07
C TRP A 226 -17.20 11.78 4.86
N ASP A 227 -18.03 10.75 5.04
CA ASP A 227 -19.21 10.82 5.88
C ASP A 227 -18.82 11.28 7.30
N GLU A 228 -17.82 10.66 7.92
CA GLU A 228 -17.38 11.02 9.28
C GLU A 228 -16.79 12.43 9.39
N ARG A 229 -16.13 12.93 8.34
CA ARG A 229 -15.55 14.30 8.31
C ARG A 229 -16.59 15.40 8.02
N LYS A 230 -17.80 15.03 7.57
CA LYS A 230 -18.86 15.99 7.24
C LYS A 230 -19.32 16.74 8.50
N PRO A 231 -19.37 18.09 8.49
CA PRO A 231 -19.90 18.85 9.61
C PRO A 231 -21.34 18.46 9.92
N ARG A 232 -21.64 18.12 11.18
CA ARG A 232 -22.97 17.76 11.65
C ARG A 232 -23.32 18.46 12.96
N LYS A 233 -24.62 18.64 13.19
CA LYS A 233 -25.17 19.01 14.49
C LYS A 233 -25.44 17.76 15.32
N VAL A 234 -25.41 17.91 16.64
CA VAL A 234 -25.76 16.84 17.58
C VAL A 234 -27.15 16.28 17.25
N GLY A 235 -27.26 14.97 17.11
CA GLY A 235 -28.47 14.24 16.76
C GLY A 235 -28.73 14.06 15.26
N GLU A 236 -27.93 14.66 14.37
CA GLU A 236 -28.05 14.40 12.94
C GLU A 236 -27.51 13.00 12.58
N PRO A 237 -28.21 12.24 11.73
CA PRO A 237 -27.78 10.91 11.34
C PRO A 237 -26.56 10.93 10.42
N TYR A 238 -25.73 9.89 10.53
CA TYR A 238 -24.67 9.59 9.55
C TYR A 238 -25.28 9.12 8.21
N ASP A 239 -24.68 9.49 7.08
CA ASP A 239 -25.17 9.06 5.77
C ASP A 239 -24.69 7.63 5.44
N PHE A 240 -23.54 7.21 5.99
CA PHE A 240 -22.99 5.86 5.85
C PHE A 240 -23.60 4.90 6.90
N GLN A 241 -24.90 4.65 6.79
CA GLN A 241 -25.61 3.63 7.60
C GLN A 241 -26.86 3.15 6.88
N ILE A 242 -27.40 2.01 7.31
CA ILE A 242 -28.70 1.53 6.84
C ILE A 242 -29.81 2.35 7.48
N ILE A 243 -30.64 3.01 6.65
CA ILE A 243 -31.84 3.73 7.08
C ILE A 243 -33.08 3.02 6.51
N THR A 244 -34.00 2.63 7.37
CA THR A 244 -35.18 1.84 7.01
C THR A 244 -36.37 2.71 6.59
N VAL A 245 -37.26 2.17 5.76
CA VAL A 245 -38.51 2.83 5.36
C VAL A 245 -39.66 2.36 6.26
N SER A 246 -40.55 3.27 6.67
CA SER A 246 -41.68 2.93 7.53
C SER A 246 -42.67 1.98 6.84
N LYS A 247 -43.31 1.12 7.62
CA LYS A 247 -44.44 0.28 7.16
C LYS A 247 -45.64 1.12 6.72
N GLU A 248 -45.75 2.34 7.23
CA GLU A 248 -46.81 3.28 6.87
C GLU A 248 -46.61 3.82 5.45
N ASP A 249 -45.36 4.02 5.03
CA ASP A 249 -45.00 4.56 3.72
C ASP A 249 -45.10 3.50 2.61
N GLU A 250 -44.66 2.26 2.87
CA GLU A 250 -44.80 1.13 1.96
C GLU A 250 -45.07 -0.14 2.75
N LYS A 251 -46.17 -0.85 2.43
CA LYS A 251 -46.62 -2.04 3.18
C LYS A 251 -45.89 -3.32 2.76
N ASN A 252 -45.43 -3.40 1.52
CA ASN A 252 -44.75 -4.58 0.98
C ASN A 252 -43.27 -4.60 1.40
N GLU A 253 -42.86 -5.67 2.10
CA GLU A 253 -41.49 -5.85 2.62
C GLU A 253 -40.42 -5.79 1.53
N ASN A 254 -40.62 -6.50 0.41
CA ASN A 254 -39.66 -6.53 -0.69
C ASN A 254 -39.53 -5.16 -1.36
N LYS A 255 -40.64 -4.42 -1.51
CA LYS A 255 -40.59 -3.05 -2.04
C LYS A 255 -39.88 -2.09 -1.11
N ARG A 256 -40.15 -2.16 0.21
CA ARG A 256 -39.40 -1.37 1.21
C ARG A 256 -37.91 -1.63 1.08
N ARG A 257 -37.50 -2.90 1.03
CA ARG A 257 -36.09 -3.29 0.88
C ARG A 257 -35.43 -2.67 -0.35
N LEU A 258 -36.11 -2.70 -1.49
CA LEU A 258 -35.61 -2.10 -2.73
C LEU A 258 -35.46 -0.58 -2.62
N ILE A 259 -36.43 0.11 -2.00
CA ILE A 259 -36.38 1.55 -1.77
C ILE A 259 -35.24 1.92 -0.81
N GLU A 260 -35.09 1.19 0.29
CA GLU A 260 -33.99 1.38 1.24
C GLU A 260 -32.62 1.23 0.58
N ASN A 261 -32.46 0.18 -0.24
CA ASN A 261 -31.23 -0.08 -0.96
C ASN A 261 -30.93 1.03 -1.97
N ASP A 262 -31.94 1.51 -2.72
CA ASP A 262 -31.79 2.62 -3.66
C ASP A 262 -31.46 3.95 -2.95
N ASN A 263 -32.10 4.23 -1.81
CA ASN A 263 -31.80 5.40 -0.98
C ASN A 263 -30.37 5.36 -0.42
N LEU A 264 -29.93 4.19 0.08
CA LEU A 264 -28.57 3.99 0.53
C LEU A 264 -27.58 4.18 -0.63
N TYR A 265 -27.84 3.56 -1.78
CA TYR A 265 -27.02 3.71 -2.99
C TYR A 265 -26.84 5.19 -3.35
N LYS A 266 -27.94 5.97 -3.43
CA LYS A 266 -27.89 7.40 -3.73
C LYS A 266 -27.05 8.21 -2.73
N ARG A 267 -27.18 7.93 -1.43
CA ARG A 267 -26.36 8.59 -0.39
C ARG A 267 -24.88 8.25 -0.53
N ILE A 268 -24.55 6.99 -0.75
CA ILE A 268 -23.16 6.56 -0.98
C ILE A 268 -22.58 7.21 -2.24
N MET A 269 -23.33 7.25 -3.35
CA MET A 269 -22.87 7.96 -4.55
C MET A 269 -22.66 9.46 -4.29
N SER A 270 -23.53 10.11 -3.52
CA SER A 270 -23.35 11.52 -3.14
C SER A 270 -22.06 11.73 -2.35
N LEU A 271 -21.80 10.90 -1.34
CA LEU A 271 -20.56 10.94 -0.56
C LEU A 271 -19.33 10.73 -1.45
N TYR A 272 -19.43 9.80 -2.39
CA TYR A 272 -18.36 9.50 -3.33
C TYR A 272 -18.05 10.70 -4.25
N GLU A 273 -19.07 11.35 -4.82
CA GLU A 273 -18.89 12.53 -5.65
C GLU A 273 -18.35 13.74 -4.86
N GLU A 274 -18.79 13.92 -3.62
CA GLU A 274 -18.24 14.95 -2.72
C GLU A 274 -16.74 14.76 -2.48
N GLY A 275 -16.29 13.51 -2.32
CA GLY A 275 -14.89 13.17 -2.19
C GLY A 275 -14.12 13.33 -3.51
N ARG A 276 -14.65 12.79 -4.60
CA ARG A 276 -14.06 12.89 -5.94
C ARG A 276 -13.90 14.33 -6.41
N ALA A 277 -14.82 15.23 -6.07
CA ALA A 277 -14.74 16.64 -6.44
C ALA A 277 -13.50 17.33 -5.85
N LYS A 278 -13.09 16.94 -4.64
CA LYS A 278 -11.87 17.42 -3.99
C LYS A 278 -10.62 16.69 -4.50
N ASP A 279 -10.77 15.45 -4.95
CA ASP A 279 -9.67 14.54 -5.24
C ASP A 279 -9.87 13.77 -6.57
N LYS A 280 -9.94 14.53 -7.68
CA LYS A 280 -10.30 14.01 -9.01
C LYS A 280 -9.36 12.94 -9.55
N GLU A 281 -8.12 12.91 -9.04
CA GLU A 281 -7.09 11.97 -9.49
C GLU A 281 -7.14 10.63 -8.78
N VAL A 282 -7.87 10.49 -7.67
CA VAL A 282 -7.89 9.27 -6.86
C VAL A 282 -8.90 8.28 -7.44
N PHE A 283 -10.09 8.76 -7.81
CA PHE A 283 -11.24 7.92 -8.10
C PHE A 283 -11.90 8.31 -9.43
N ARG A 284 -11.33 7.84 -10.55
CA ARG A 284 -11.87 8.10 -11.89
C ARG A 284 -13.12 7.29 -12.19
N ASP A 285 -13.14 6.04 -11.74
CA ASP A 285 -14.25 5.11 -11.96
C ASP A 285 -15.39 5.32 -10.96
N ASN A 286 -16.62 5.06 -11.39
CA ASN A 286 -17.77 4.98 -10.49
C ASN A 286 -17.70 3.71 -9.62
N ILE A 287 -18.46 3.70 -8.52
CA ILE A 287 -18.74 2.47 -7.78
C ILE A 287 -19.60 1.57 -8.66
N ARG A 288 -19.21 0.30 -8.80
CA ARG A 288 -19.84 -0.69 -9.70
C ARG A 288 -20.63 -1.75 -8.95
N LEU A 289 -20.75 -1.61 -7.63
CA LEU A 289 -21.51 -2.51 -6.79
C LEU A 289 -23.02 -2.32 -6.95
N THR A 290 -23.77 -3.42 -6.83
CA THR A 290 -25.23 -3.34 -6.74
C THR A 290 -25.65 -2.75 -5.38
N PRO A 291 -26.85 -2.15 -5.27
CA PRO A 291 -27.36 -1.64 -4.01
C PRO A 291 -27.34 -2.66 -2.86
N GLU A 292 -27.58 -3.94 -3.14
CA GLU A 292 -27.52 -5.03 -2.16
C GLU A 292 -26.11 -5.23 -1.61
N LYS A 293 -25.10 -5.26 -2.49
CA LYS A 293 -23.69 -5.41 -2.08
C LYS A 293 -23.20 -4.22 -1.26
N ILE A 294 -23.61 -3.01 -1.63
CA ILE A 294 -23.32 -1.81 -0.84
C ILE A 294 -23.92 -1.94 0.55
N ARG A 295 -25.18 -2.37 0.67
CA ARG A 295 -25.81 -2.61 1.97
C ARG A 295 -25.02 -3.61 2.82
N THR A 296 -24.58 -4.73 2.24
CA THR A 296 -23.78 -5.73 2.95
C THR A 296 -22.50 -5.13 3.52
N VAL A 297 -21.73 -4.38 2.71
CA VAL A 297 -20.50 -3.74 3.18
C VAL A 297 -20.77 -2.66 4.24
N VAL A 298 -21.81 -1.85 4.04
CA VAL A 298 -22.22 -0.83 5.01
C VAL A 298 -22.54 -1.49 6.36
N GLY A 299 -23.22 -2.65 6.39
CA GLY A 299 -23.50 -3.37 7.63
C GLY A 299 -22.24 -3.81 8.42
N TYR A 300 -21.10 -4.00 7.76
CA TYR A 300 -19.83 -4.30 8.44
C TYR A 300 -19.12 -3.05 8.99
N LEU A 301 -19.40 -1.87 8.45
CA LEU A 301 -18.62 -0.65 8.67
C LEU A 301 -19.43 0.50 9.29
N GLU A 302 -20.77 0.47 9.29
CA GLU A 302 -21.61 1.59 9.75
C GLU A 302 -21.46 1.91 11.24
N SER A 303 -21.07 0.95 12.07
CA SER A 303 -21.02 1.11 13.54
C SER A 303 -19.71 1.68 14.07
N ILE A 304 -18.66 1.77 13.24
CA ILE A 304 -17.31 2.12 13.69
C ILE A 304 -16.98 3.57 13.33
N ASN A 305 -16.07 4.20 14.07
CA ASN A 305 -15.52 5.51 13.76
C ASN A 305 -14.10 5.35 13.22
N LEU A 306 -13.84 5.60 11.94
CA LEU A 306 -12.49 5.56 11.37
C LEU A 306 -11.68 6.84 11.70
N GLY A 307 -12.33 7.99 11.81
CA GLY A 307 -11.71 9.28 12.10
C GLY A 307 -11.07 9.34 13.48
N GLU A 308 -11.85 9.00 14.52
CA GLU A 308 -11.43 9.04 15.93
C GLU A 308 -10.70 7.77 16.39
N THR A 309 -10.76 6.68 15.61
CA THR A 309 -9.90 5.53 15.88
C THR A 309 -8.44 5.97 15.80
N ASP A 310 -7.66 5.51 16.78
CA ASP A 310 -6.25 5.85 16.90
C ASP A 310 -5.54 5.68 15.56
N LEU A 311 -4.78 6.70 15.17
CA LEU A 311 -4.15 6.82 13.86
C LEU A 311 -3.25 5.60 13.57
N ASP A 312 -2.52 5.14 14.58
CA ASP A 312 -1.63 4.00 14.41
C ASP A 312 -2.44 2.69 14.30
N SER A 313 -3.56 2.58 15.01
CA SER A 313 -4.48 1.44 14.90
C SER A 313 -5.15 1.34 13.53
N LYS A 314 -5.68 2.45 12.98
CA LYS A 314 -6.31 2.43 11.65
C LYS A 314 -5.31 2.21 10.53
N GLY A 315 -4.14 2.84 10.62
CA GLY A 315 -3.04 2.64 9.71
C GLY A 315 -2.57 1.20 9.61
N ARG A 316 -2.18 0.61 10.76
CA ARG A 316 -1.70 -0.78 10.79
C ARG A 316 -2.75 -1.79 10.36
N ALA A 317 -4.03 -1.55 10.67
CA ALA A 317 -5.13 -2.42 10.25
C ALA A 317 -5.27 -2.44 8.73
N PHE A 318 -5.27 -1.26 8.09
CA PHE A 318 -5.35 -1.14 6.64
C PHE A 318 -4.12 -1.74 5.96
N GLU A 319 -2.90 -1.47 6.45
CA GLU A 319 -1.70 -2.09 5.88
C GLU A 319 -1.66 -3.62 6.03
N THR A 320 -2.18 -4.16 7.15
CA THR A 320 -2.26 -5.62 7.36
C THR A 320 -3.21 -6.24 6.34
N PHE A 321 -4.37 -5.59 6.15
CA PHE A 321 -5.33 -5.96 5.12
C PHE A 321 -4.72 -5.90 3.71
N MET A 322 -4.12 -4.77 3.31
CA MET A 322 -3.42 -4.61 2.02
C MET A 322 -2.33 -5.67 1.83
N GLY A 323 -1.47 -5.86 2.82
CA GLY A 323 -0.34 -6.77 2.73
C GLY A 323 -0.77 -8.22 2.55
N SER A 324 -1.92 -8.63 3.09
CA SER A 324 -2.48 -9.97 2.86
C SER A 324 -3.06 -10.12 1.45
N PHE A 325 -3.67 -9.05 0.92
CA PHE A 325 -4.30 -9.03 -0.39
C PHE A 325 -3.28 -9.08 -1.53
N PHE A 326 -2.26 -8.23 -1.49
CA PHE A 326 -1.33 -8.12 -2.62
C PHE A 326 -0.28 -9.24 -2.68
N ARG A 327 -0.01 -9.96 -1.58
CA ARG A 327 0.98 -11.07 -1.53
C ARG A 327 0.59 -12.32 -2.33
N GLY A 328 -0.64 -12.42 -2.85
CA GLY A 328 -1.13 -13.64 -3.51
C GLY A 328 -1.60 -13.47 -4.96
N THR A 329 -2.25 -12.36 -5.31
CA THR A 329 -3.06 -12.28 -6.56
C THR A 329 -2.40 -11.47 -7.68
N TYR A 330 -1.47 -10.54 -7.35
CA TYR A 330 -0.95 -9.55 -8.31
C TYR A 330 0.48 -9.79 -8.80
N GLY A 331 1.21 -10.76 -8.22
CA GLY A 331 2.63 -10.97 -8.54
C GLY A 331 3.50 -9.73 -8.32
N GLN A 332 3.04 -8.79 -7.47
CA GLN A 332 3.73 -7.55 -7.17
C GLN A 332 4.47 -7.65 -5.83
N TYR A 333 5.74 -7.29 -5.87
CA TYR A 333 6.67 -7.42 -4.77
C TYR A 333 6.74 -6.11 -3.97
N PHE A 334 6.05 -6.05 -2.83
CA PHE A 334 6.19 -4.91 -1.92
C PHE A 334 7.57 -4.94 -1.27
N THR A 335 8.10 -3.76 -0.97
CA THR A 335 9.30 -3.66 -0.14
C THR A 335 8.95 -4.10 1.30
N PRO A 336 9.64 -5.09 1.86
CA PRO A 336 9.46 -5.52 3.25
C PRO A 336 9.65 -4.37 4.25
N ARG A 337 8.87 -4.38 5.33
CA ARG A 337 8.79 -3.27 6.29
C ARG A 337 10.14 -2.98 6.96
N GLU A 338 10.89 -4.03 7.27
CA GLU A 338 12.20 -3.93 7.91
C GLU A 338 13.20 -3.19 7.00
N ILE A 339 13.12 -3.39 5.68
CA ILE A 339 13.95 -2.68 4.70
C ILE A 339 13.47 -1.24 4.54
N VAL A 340 12.15 -1.01 4.44
CA VAL A 340 11.57 0.34 4.35
C VAL A 340 11.98 1.18 5.56
N GLN A 341 11.82 0.61 6.76
CA GLN A 341 12.19 1.26 8.02
C GLN A 341 13.68 1.60 8.04
N PHE A 342 14.55 0.64 7.71
CA PHE A 342 16.00 0.84 7.64
C PHE A 342 16.38 2.02 6.75
N VAL A 343 15.87 2.06 5.50
CA VAL A 343 16.17 3.14 4.54
C VAL A 343 15.72 4.50 5.05
N VAL A 344 14.50 4.58 5.59
CA VAL A 344 13.95 5.85 6.09
C VAL A 344 14.69 6.32 7.34
N ASP A 345 15.03 5.41 8.26
CA ASP A 345 15.64 5.75 9.55
C ASP A 345 17.06 6.32 9.42
N VAL A 346 17.84 5.85 8.45
CA VAL A 346 19.23 6.31 8.22
C VAL A 346 19.31 7.67 7.54
N LEU A 347 18.34 8.01 6.68
CA LEU A 347 18.34 9.29 5.95
C LEU A 347 17.91 10.45 6.85
N PRO A 348 18.53 11.64 6.79
CA PRO A 348 18.21 12.76 7.66
C PRO A 348 16.95 13.55 7.26
N ILE A 349 15.84 12.85 6.97
CA ILE A 349 14.55 13.45 6.59
C ILE A 349 13.98 14.29 7.75
N GLN A 350 13.62 15.54 7.47
CA GLN A 350 13.00 16.52 8.38
C GLN A 350 11.63 16.99 7.85
N TYR A 351 10.92 17.81 8.64
CA TYR A 351 9.57 18.30 8.31
C TYR A 351 9.51 19.25 7.10
N ASP A 352 10.64 19.86 6.73
CA ASP A 352 10.80 20.75 5.58
C ASP A 352 11.45 20.05 4.37
N SER A 353 11.76 18.76 4.49
CA SER A 353 12.38 17.97 3.42
C SER A 353 11.36 17.52 2.40
N LYS A 354 11.62 17.73 1.11
CA LYS A 354 10.77 17.23 0.02
C LYS A 354 11.19 15.81 -0.37
N VAL A 355 10.28 14.85 -0.20
CA VAL A 355 10.52 13.41 -0.40
C VAL A 355 9.69 12.89 -1.57
N LEU A 356 10.32 12.13 -2.45
CA LEU A 356 9.66 11.47 -3.58
C LEU A 356 9.94 9.96 -3.57
N ASP A 357 8.91 9.18 -3.89
CA ASP A 357 9.03 7.80 -4.32
C ASP A 357 8.53 7.68 -5.77
N THR A 358 9.45 7.41 -6.70
CA THR A 358 9.17 7.35 -8.15
C THR A 358 8.44 6.08 -8.59
N SER A 359 8.29 5.10 -7.71
CA SER A 359 7.55 3.87 -7.94
C SER A 359 6.93 3.37 -6.63
N CYS A 360 5.97 4.13 -6.12
CA CYS A 360 5.61 4.06 -4.71
C CYS A 360 4.79 2.84 -4.27
N GLY A 361 4.24 2.07 -5.22
CA GLY A 361 3.39 0.92 -4.89
C GLY A 361 2.25 1.36 -3.98
N SER A 362 2.08 0.70 -2.83
CA SER A 362 1.07 1.05 -1.81
C SER A 362 1.48 2.19 -0.86
N GLY A 363 2.58 2.89 -1.16
CA GLY A 363 3.04 4.06 -0.40
C GLY A 363 3.85 3.74 0.85
N GLY A 364 4.44 2.55 0.95
CA GLY A 364 5.18 2.12 2.15
C GLY A 364 6.31 3.08 2.56
N PHE A 365 7.16 3.49 1.62
CA PHE A 365 8.23 4.46 1.90
C PHE A 365 7.71 5.83 2.36
N LEU A 366 6.67 6.34 1.68
CA LEU A 366 6.04 7.62 2.02
C LEU A 366 5.44 7.60 3.42
N LEU A 367 4.77 6.51 3.77
CA LEU A 367 4.19 6.31 5.09
C LEU A 367 5.27 6.26 6.19
N TYR A 368 6.39 5.58 5.96
CA TYR A 368 7.47 5.54 6.96
C TYR A 368 8.16 6.91 7.09
N ALA A 369 8.31 7.66 5.98
CA ALA A 369 8.79 9.03 6.04
C ALA A 369 7.85 9.93 6.88
N LEU A 370 6.53 9.80 6.68
CA LEU A 370 5.52 10.45 7.51
C LEU A 370 5.65 10.07 8.99
N ASN A 371 5.74 8.77 9.29
CA ASN A 371 5.87 8.27 10.66
C ASN A 371 7.13 8.76 11.35
N LYS A 372 8.24 8.90 10.62
CA LYS A 372 9.49 9.47 11.14
C LYS A 372 9.32 10.93 11.56
N VAL A 373 8.72 11.76 10.71
CA VAL A 373 8.44 13.17 11.02
C VAL A 373 7.42 13.30 12.16
N ARG A 374 6.38 12.46 12.17
CA ARG A 374 5.38 12.40 13.27
C ARG A 374 6.03 12.01 14.60
N THR A 375 6.91 11.00 14.61
CA THR A 375 7.65 10.60 15.80
C THR A 375 8.50 11.76 16.33
N LYS A 376 9.14 12.51 15.43
CA LYS A 376 9.87 13.72 15.81
C LYS A 376 8.97 14.80 16.39
N ALA A 377 7.77 15.00 15.82
CA ALA A 377 6.77 15.91 16.37
C ALA A 377 6.38 15.50 17.80
N THR A 378 6.12 14.21 18.03
CA THR A 378 5.77 13.68 19.37
C THR A 378 6.89 13.90 20.39
N GLN A 379 8.16 13.80 19.98
CA GLN A 379 9.31 14.12 20.84
C GLN A 379 9.40 15.62 21.18
N LEU A 380 9.09 16.49 20.21
CA LEU A 380 9.11 17.95 20.41
C LEU A 380 7.92 18.46 21.24
N TYR A 381 6.78 17.78 21.14
CA TYR A 381 5.52 18.16 21.78
C TYR A 381 4.96 16.99 22.63
N PRO A 382 5.63 16.61 23.74
CA PRO A 382 5.28 15.41 24.50
C PRO A 382 3.88 15.46 25.15
N ASN A 383 3.33 16.66 25.40
CA ASN A 383 2.02 16.83 26.02
C ASN A 383 0.92 17.11 24.98
N TYR A 384 1.13 16.79 23.70
CA TYR A 384 0.15 17.05 22.63
C TYR A 384 -1.24 16.43 22.88
N LYS A 385 -1.35 15.38 23.72
CA LYS A 385 -2.63 14.76 24.08
C LYS A 385 -3.43 15.54 25.12
N THR A 386 -2.78 16.35 25.95
CA THR A 386 -3.41 17.05 27.09
C THR A 386 -3.35 18.57 26.98
N ASP A 387 -2.41 19.11 26.20
CA ASP A 387 -2.25 20.54 25.96
C ASP A 387 -2.66 20.89 24.52
N THR A 388 -3.75 21.66 24.39
CA THR A 388 -4.30 22.11 23.10
C THR A 388 -3.33 22.94 22.28
N ARG A 389 -2.41 23.70 22.91
CA ARG A 389 -1.40 24.48 22.17
C ARG A 389 -0.35 23.55 21.57
N GLN A 390 0.15 22.59 22.36
CA GLN A 390 1.08 21.58 21.86
C GLN A 390 0.43 20.71 20.79
N TYR A 391 -0.85 20.35 20.93
CA TYR A 391 -1.59 19.62 19.91
C TYR A 391 -1.56 20.34 18.56
N LYS A 392 -1.85 21.64 18.53
CA LYS A 392 -1.84 22.43 17.28
C LYS A 392 -0.47 22.41 16.62
N HIS A 393 0.59 22.65 17.39
CA HIS A 393 1.96 22.63 16.86
C HIS A 393 2.39 21.24 16.39
N TRP A 394 2.09 20.21 17.19
CA TRP A 394 2.33 18.80 16.85
C TRP A 394 1.65 18.44 15.53
N PHE A 395 0.35 18.75 15.41
CA PHE A 395 -0.45 18.48 14.23
C PHE A 395 0.12 19.20 13.00
N SER A 396 0.31 20.52 13.07
CA SER A 396 0.87 21.29 11.94
C SER A 396 2.25 20.77 11.51
N TYR A 397 3.11 20.39 12.47
CA TYR A 397 4.49 19.99 12.18
C TYR A 397 4.57 18.77 11.26
N TRP A 398 3.77 17.73 11.51
CA TRP A 398 3.77 16.54 10.67
C TRP A 398 2.76 16.63 9.52
N HIS A 399 1.63 17.30 9.72
CA HIS A 399 0.56 17.41 8.72
C HIS A 399 0.99 18.31 7.55
N ASP A 400 1.67 19.42 7.81
CA ASP A 400 2.16 20.30 6.73
C ASP A 400 3.23 19.61 5.88
N PHE A 401 4.07 18.77 6.50
CA PHE A 401 5.01 17.89 5.81
C PHE A 401 4.27 16.87 4.93
N ALA A 402 3.25 16.21 5.48
CA ALA A 402 2.49 15.21 4.75
C ALA A 402 1.77 15.79 3.52
N ALA A 403 1.14 16.96 3.69
CA ALA A 403 0.37 17.60 2.63
C ALA A 403 1.24 18.21 1.53
N ASN A 404 2.38 18.80 1.88
CA ASN A 404 3.16 19.62 0.94
C ASN A 404 4.50 19.02 0.51
N ASN A 405 5.03 18.04 1.24
CA ASN A 405 6.41 17.59 1.06
C ASN A 405 6.54 16.09 0.73
N LEU A 406 5.46 15.31 0.72
CA LEU A 406 5.46 13.90 0.31
C LEU A 406 4.85 13.72 -1.09
N TYR A 407 5.57 13.01 -1.95
CA TYR A 407 5.21 12.78 -3.36
C TYR A 407 5.42 11.32 -3.76
N GLY A 408 4.49 10.79 -4.55
CA GLY A 408 4.56 9.40 -5.03
C GLY A 408 4.10 9.26 -6.47
N ILE A 409 4.75 8.39 -7.24
CA ILE A 409 4.31 8.03 -8.59
C ILE A 409 4.07 6.53 -8.63
N GLU A 410 2.90 6.12 -9.11
CA GLU A 410 2.57 4.72 -9.34
C GLU A 410 1.86 4.58 -10.70
N ILE A 411 2.28 3.59 -11.49
CA ILE A 411 1.75 3.38 -12.84
C ILE A 411 0.36 2.72 -12.82
N SER A 412 0.12 1.84 -11.86
CA SER A 412 -1.15 1.14 -11.69
C SER A 412 -2.19 1.98 -10.96
N GLU A 413 -3.34 2.19 -11.59
CA GLU A 413 -4.42 2.97 -11.01
C GLU A 413 -4.93 2.36 -9.69
N GLN A 414 -5.13 1.04 -9.64
CA GLN A 414 -5.62 0.35 -8.44
C GLN A 414 -4.65 0.47 -7.25
N ILE A 415 -3.34 0.39 -7.51
CA ILE A 415 -2.33 0.43 -6.45
C ILE A 415 -2.05 1.86 -6.01
N SER A 416 -2.07 2.81 -6.95
CA SER A 416 -2.02 4.23 -6.64
C SER A 416 -3.21 4.65 -5.76
N ARG A 417 -4.40 4.06 -5.97
CA ARG A 417 -5.56 4.22 -5.08
C ARG A 417 -5.30 3.67 -3.70
N ALA A 418 -4.78 2.45 -3.60
CA ALA A 418 -4.42 1.86 -2.32
C ALA A 418 -3.40 2.73 -1.56
N ALA A 419 -2.38 3.28 -2.25
CA ALA A 419 -1.42 4.20 -1.67
C ALA A 419 -2.07 5.50 -1.19
N LYS A 420 -2.94 6.11 -2.01
CA LYS A 420 -3.69 7.31 -1.62
C LYS A 420 -4.60 7.05 -0.43
N MET A 421 -5.30 5.93 -0.42
CA MET A 421 -6.15 5.54 0.72
C MET A 421 -5.32 5.28 1.97
N ASN A 422 -4.17 4.61 1.83
CA ASN A 422 -3.23 4.43 2.93
C ASN A 422 -2.80 5.79 3.49
N MET A 423 -2.48 6.75 2.62
CA MET A 423 -2.13 8.10 3.02
C MET A 423 -3.30 8.87 3.68
N ILE A 424 -4.53 8.82 3.12
CA ILE A 424 -5.74 9.46 3.67
C ILE A 424 -6.08 8.90 5.06
N ILE A 425 -5.97 7.58 5.23
CA ILE A 425 -6.17 6.90 6.51
C ILE A 425 -5.13 7.36 7.54
N HIS A 426 -3.96 7.83 7.12
CA HIS A 426 -2.96 8.40 8.03
C HIS A 426 -3.11 9.92 8.26
N ASP A 427 -4.24 10.50 7.86
CA ASP A 427 -4.59 11.93 8.01
C ASP A 427 -3.51 12.88 7.46
N ASP A 428 -2.93 12.50 6.33
CA ASP A 428 -1.88 13.20 5.60
C ASP A 428 -2.31 14.55 4.97
N GLY A 429 -3.61 14.81 4.84
CA GLY A 429 -4.11 16.04 4.22
C GLY A 429 -4.10 16.07 2.69
N HIS A 430 -4.19 14.90 2.02
CA HIS A 430 -4.29 14.69 0.56
C HIS A 430 -2.94 14.65 -0.19
N THR A 431 -2.19 13.54 -0.03
CA THR A 431 -0.85 13.31 -0.59
C THR A 431 -0.79 13.52 -2.09
N ASN A 432 0.33 14.09 -2.54
CA ASN A 432 0.76 14.15 -3.93
C ASN A 432 1.17 12.77 -4.49
N VAL A 433 0.33 11.73 -4.32
CA VAL A 433 0.47 10.48 -5.07
C VAL A 433 -0.24 10.63 -6.41
N ILE A 434 0.35 10.19 -7.50
CA ILE A 434 -0.26 10.29 -8.83
C ILE A 434 -0.24 8.96 -9.56
N THR A 435 -1.22 8.76 -10.44
CA THR A 435 -1.27 7.63 -11.36
C THR A 435 -0.58 7.99 -12.68
N SER A 436 0.71 7.68 -12.80
CA SER A 436 1.48 7.98 -14.02
C SER A 436 2.65 7.02 -14.23
N ASP A 437 3.16 6.98 -15.46
CA ASP A 437 4.46 6.35 -15.72
C ASP A 437 5.53 7.21 -15.04
N GLY A 438 6.37 6.62 -14.18
CA GLY A 438 7.46 7.33 -13.50
C GLY A 438 8.56 7.79 -14.45
N LEU A 439 8.66 7.21 -15.64
CA LEU A 439 9.74 7.47 -16.61
C LEU A 439 9.41 8.56 -17.65
N ILE A 440 8.20 9.12 -17.65
CA ILE A 440 7.88 10.27 -18.51
C ILE A 440 8.44 11.58 -17.92
N SER A 441 8.47 12.65 -18.72
CA SER A 441 9.04 13.93 -18.27
C SER A 441 8.17 14.63 -17.24
N GLU A 442 8.77 15.56 -16.47
CA GLU A 442 8.04 16.39 -15.51
C GLU A 442 6.88 17.14 -16.17
N GLU A 443 7.06 17.65 -17.39
CA GLU A 443 6.02 18.39 -18.12
C GLU A 443 4.85 17.48 -18.49
N ALA A 444 5.13 16.26 -18.93
CA ALA A 444 4.11 15.28 -19.25
C ALA A 444 3.36 14.79 -17.99
N ILE A 445 4.07 14.67 -16.85
CA ILE A 445 3.45 14.38 -15.55
C ILE A 445 2.51 15.52 -15.16
N ILE A 446 2.99 16.76 -15.20
CA ILE A 446 2.24 17.96 -14.83
C ILE A 446 1.02 18.14 -15.75
N GLU A 447 1.16 17.94 -17.07
CA GLU A 447 0.06 18.03 -18.03
C GLU A 447 -1.02 16.98 -17.75
N LYS A 448 -0.62 15.74 -17.46
CA LYS A 448 -1.55 14.63 -17.21
C LYS A 448 -2.27 14.75 -15.87
N THR A 449 -1.60 15.29 -14.85
CA THR A 449 -2.07 15.26 -13.47
C THR A 449 -2.55 16.61 -12.94
N SER A 450 -2.15 17.70 -13.61
CA SER A 450 -2.28 19.07 -13.10
C SER A 450 -1.54 19.33 -11.78
N ASN A 451 -0.73 18.39 -11.28
CA ASN A 451 0.05 18.54 -10.07
C ASN A 451 1.40 19.21 -10.37
N GLN A 452 1.54 20.49 -9.99
CA GLN A 452 2.73 21.30 -10.23
C GLN A 452 3.93 20.94 -9.34
N GLY A 453 3.76 20.05 -8.35
CA GLY A 453 4.80 19.72 -7.39
C GLY A 453 5.86 18.74 -7.90
N PHE A 454 5.59 18.02 -8.99
CA PHE A 454 6.54 17.10 -9.63
C PHE A 454 7.52 17.86 -10.52
N GLN A 455 8.52 18.47 -9.91
CA GLN A 455 9.53 19.27 -10.60
C GLN A 455 10.94 18.71 -10.43
N TYR A 456 11.71 18.68 -11.50
CA TYR A 456 13.11 18.31 -11.54
C TYR A 456 13.97 19.25 -10.70
N GLY A 457 14.99 18.69 -10.06
CA GLY A 457 15.91 19.46 -9.23
C GLY A 457 15.32 20.00 -7.92
N THR A 458 14.15 19.54 -7.49
CA THR A 458 13.46 20.09 -6.29
C THR A 458 13.43 19.16 -5.09
N PHE A 459 13.67 17.86 -5.25
CA PHE A 459 13.53 16.88 -4.18
C PHE A 459 14.80 16.71 -3.37
N ASP A 460 14.68 16.71 -2.04
CA ASP A 460 15.77 16.48 -1.08
C ASP A 460 16.15 15.00 -1.02
N PHE A 461 15.12 14.14 -0.98
CA PHE A 461 15.26 12.72 -0.81
C PHE A 461 14.41 11.98 -1.83
N ILE A 462 15.02 10.97 -2.46
CA ILE A 462 14.28 9.97 -3.21
C ILE A 462 14.51 8.62 -2.53
N ILE A 463 13.40 7.96 -2.16
CA ILE A 463 13.39 6.64 -1.52
C ILE A 463 12.48 5.74 -2.35
N THR A 464 13.06 4.74 -3.04
CA THR A 464 12.32 4.03 -4.09
C THR A 464 12.79 2.59 -4.27
N ASN A 465 11.88 1.74 -4.76
CA ASN A 465 12.13 0.37 -5.18
C ASN A 465 11.50 0.15 -6.57
N PRO A 466 12.21 0.50 -7.66
CA PRO A 466 11.68 0.40 -9.01
C PRO A 466 11.40 -1.04 -9.44
N PRO A 467 10.49 -1.27 -10.41
CA PRO A 467 10.21 -2.60 -10.92
C PRO A 467 11.46 -3.22 -11.58
N PHE A 468 11.73 -4.49 -11.28
CA PHE A 468 12.89 -5.23 -11.80
C PHE A 468 12.57 -6.00 -13.08
N GLY A 469 13.55 -6.08 -13.98
CA GLY A 469 13.58 -7.07 -15.07
C GLY A 469 12.65 -6.78 -16.24
N SER A 470 11.91 -5.67 -16.20
CA SER A 470 11.16 -5.18 -17.37
C SER A 470 12.11 -4.42 -18.30
N THR A 471 11.93 -4.58 -19.61
CA THR A 471 12.75 -3.89 -20.62
C THR A 471 11.88 -2.95 -21.42
N ILE A 472 12.21 -1.65 -21.40
CA ILE A 472 11.56 -0.65 -22.24
C ILE A 472 12.23 -0.67 -23.62
N ARG A 473 11.46 -0.93 -24.67
CA ARG A 473 11.96 -0.94 -26.05
C ARG A 473 11.74 0.41 -26.73
N GLN A 474 12.67 0.80 -27.58
CA GLN A 474 12.56 2.05 -28.35
C GLN A 474 11.30 2.07 -29.25
N SER A 475 10.87 0.91 -29.74
CA SER A 475 9.66 0.75 -30.56
C SER A 475 8.36 0.99 -29.79
N GLU A 476 8.39 0.84 -28.46
CA GLU A 476 7.22 0.95 -27.60
C GLU A 476 7.12 2.33 -26.97
N GLN A 477 8.25 2.87 -26.51
CA GLN A 477 8.31 4.16 -25.81
C GLN A 477 9.35 5.08 -26.44
N ALA A 478 8.86 6.12 -27.13
CA ALA A 478 9.70 7.07 -27.84
C ALA A 478 10.59 7.92 -26.92
N TYR A 479 10.29 7.98 -25.61
CA TYR A 479 11.09 8.72 -24.63
C TYR A 479 12.45 8.06 -24.37
N LEU A 480 12.69 6.80 -24.73
CA LEU A 480 13.99 6.15 -24.47
C LEU A 480 15.19 6.93 -25.07
N LYS A 481 14.98 7.62 -26.20
CA LYS A 481 16.00 8.45 -26.85
C LYS A 481 16.40 9.71 -26.06
N THR A 482 15.56 10.15 -25.12
CA THR A 482 15.82 11.32 -24.27
C THR A 482 16.71 10.95 -23.08
N TYR A 483 16.78 9.66 -22.72
CA TYR A 483 17.62 9.17 -21.65
C TYR A 483 19.08 8.99 -22.08
N GLN A 484 20.02 9.38 -21.22
CA GLN A 484 21.45 9.15 -21.41
C GLN A 484 21.78 7.65 -21.28
N LEU A 485 21.23 6.97 -20.28
CA LEU A 485 21.38 5.52 -20.14
C LEU A 485 20.57 4.72 -21.18
N GLY A 486 19.67 5.37 -21.93
CA GLY A 486 19.02 4.82 -23.13
C GLY A 486 19.90 4.87 -24.38
N LYS A 487 21.05 5.56 -24.32
CA LYS A 487 22.03 5.66 -25.41
C LYS A 487 23.18 4.67 -25.19
N LYS A 488 23.87 4.33 -26.28
CA LYS A 488 25.14 3.60 -26.19
C LYS A 488 26.20 4.57 -25.67
N GLU A 489 27.10 4.05 -24.85
CA GLU A 489 28.18 4.82 -24.24
C GLU A 489 29.05 5.44 -25.33
N GLU A 490 29.46 6.69 -25.14
CA GLU A 490 30.43 7.32 -26.02
C GLU A 490 31.81 6.71 -25.75
N ASP A 491 32.33 5.98 -26.74
CA ASP A 491 33.69 5.47 -26.69
C ASP A 491 34.67 6.62 -26.97
N TRP A 492 35.35 7.10 -25.93
CA TRP A 492 36.37 8.17 -26.04
C TRP A 492 37.57 7.78 -26.93
N LEU A 493 37.70 6.49 -27.26
CA LEU A 493 38.68 5.95 -28.21
C LEU A 493 38.12 5.82 -29.64
N ALA A 494 36.84 6.14 -29.88
CA ALA A 494 36.25 6.13 -31.20
C ALA A 494 36.74 7.31 -32.06
N ILE A 495 37.05 7.05 -33.32
CA ILE A 495 37.56 8.04 -34.28
C ILE A 495 36.42 8.67 -35.09
N THR A 496 35.28 7.97 -35.17
CA THR A 496 34.07 8.42 -35.87
C THR A 496 32.87 8.28 -34.93
N THR A 497 32.01 9.29 -34.90
CA THR A 497 30.75 9.24 -34.17
C THR A 497 29.78 8.32 -34.92
N PRO A 498 29.25 7.26 -34.29
CA PRO A 498 28.25 6.42 -34.93
C PRO A 498 26.99 7.23 -35.29
N PRO A 499 26.36 7.00 -36.45
CA PRO A 499 25.16 7.74 -36.87
C PRO A 499 23.92 7.45 -36.01
N GLN A 500 23.91 6.35 -35.24
CA GLN A 500 22.80 5.97 -34.37
C GLN A 500 23.31 5.49 -33.01
N ASN A 501 23.10 6.31 -31.98
CA ASN A 501 23.63 6.08 -30.63
C ASN A 501 22.57 5.62 -29.62
N THR A 502 21.37 5.20 -30.06
CA THR A 502 20.31 4.73 -29.15
C THR A 502 20.37 3.20 -29.03
N ARG A 503 20.05 2.68 -27.83
CA ARG A 503 19.89 1.23 -27.59
C ARG A 503 18.50 0.77 -28.03
N ASP A 504 18.38 -0.49 -28.46
CA ASP A 504 17.10 -1.07 -28.86
C ASP A 504 16.13 -1.22 -27.68
N GLY A 505 16.67 -1.39 -26.47
CA GLY A 505 15.94 -1.35 -25.22
C GLY A 505 16.85 -1.18 -24.00
N GLN A 506 16.24 -0.88 -22.86
CA GLN A 506 16.93 -0.70 -21.58
C GLN A 506 16.07 -1.23 -20.42
N SER A 507 16.71 -1.80 -19.39
CA SER A 507 16.02 -2.22 -18.18
C SER A 507 15.36 -1.04 -17.45
N THR A 508 14.15 -1.23 -16.94
CA THR A 508 13.39 -0.18 -16.24
C THR A 508 14.17 0.38 -15.06
N GLU A 509 14.74 -0.50 -14.23
CA GLU A 509 15.50 -0.10 -13.04
C GLU A 509 16.74 0.77 -13.38
N VAL A 510 17.31 0.65 -14.59
CA VAL A 510 18.42 1.49 -15.05
C VAL A 510 17.94 2.88 -15.44
N LEU A 511 16.75 2.99 -16.05
CA LEU A 511 16.15 4.28 -16.41
C LEU A 511 15.69 5.05 -15.16
N PHE A 512 15.19 4.36 -14.13
CA PHE A 512 14.82 4.99 -12.86
C PHE A 512 15.99 5.68 -12.18
N ILE A 513 17.22 5.11 -12.23
CA ILE A 513 18.43 5.78 -11.68
C ILE A 513 18.63 7.17 -12.31
N GLU A 514 18.45 7.29 -13.63
CA GLU A 514 18.56 8.58 -14.32
C GLU A 514 17.37 9.51 -14.01
N GLN A 515 16.17 8.95 -13.88
CA GLN A 515 14.99 9.73 -13.56
C GLN A 515 15.05 10.31 -12.15
N ASP A 516 15.49 9.51 -11.18
CA ASP A 516 15.73 9.94 -9.81
C ASP A 516 16.84 11.02 -9.75
N TYR A 517 17.90 10.88 -10.56
CA TYR A 517 18.89 11.93 -10.73
C TYR A 517 18.29 13.26 -11.20
N LYS A 518 17.34 13.23 -12.15
CA LYS A 518 16.67 14.45 -12.66
C LYS A 518 15.80 15.10 -11.58
N PHE A 519 15.03 14.33 -10.82
CA PHE A 519 14.19 14.84 -9.75
C PHE A 519 14.96 15.39 -8.55
N LEU A 520 16.10 14.78 -8.20
CA LEU A 520 16.90 15.23 -7.07
C LEU A 520 17.50 16.62 -7.26
N LYS A 521 17.44 17.42 -6.20
CA LYS A 521 18.22 18.66 -6.10
C LYS A 521 19.70 18.39 -5.91
N GLU A 522 20.54 19.38 -6.16
CA GLU A 522 21.98 19.30 -5.86
C GLU A 522 22.24 18.98 -4.38
N GLY A 523 23.08 17.98 -4.10
CA GLY A 523 23.36 17.52 -2.74
C GLY A 523 22.27 16.65 -2.11
N GLY A 524 21.14 16.41 -2.79
CA GLY A 524 20.07 15.52 -2.33
C GLY A 524 20.49 14.05 -2.30
N TYR A 525 19.75 13.23 -1.56
CA TYR A 525 20.06 11.81 -1.35
C TYR A 525 19.08 10.90 -2.08
N LEU A 526 19.60 9.88 -2.78
CA LEU A 526 18.84 8.78 -3.35
C LEU A 526 19.14 7.52 -2.55
N ALA A 527 18.11 6.85 -2.03
CA ALA A 527 18.20 5.48 -1.57
C ALA A 527 17.31 4.60 -2.46
N ILE A 528 17.96 3.71 -3.21
CA ILE A 528 17.32 2.90 -4.24
C ILE A 528 17.63 1.42 -4.04
N VAL A 529 16.61 0.58 -4.11
CA VAL A 529 16.78 -0.88 -4.13
C VAL A 529 17.07 -1.31 -5.57
N LEU A 530 18.19 -2.00 -5.78
CA LEU A 530 18.62 -2.46 -7.10
C LEU A 530 19.04 -3.94 -7.07
N PRO A 531 18.86 -4.69 -8.17
CA PRO A 531 19.40 -6.04 -8.29
C PRO A 531 20.94 -6.02 -8.32
N ASP A 532 21.58 -6.97 -7.64
CA ASP A 532 23.05 -7.09 -7.55
C ASP A 532 23.72 -7.18 -8.93
N GLY A 533 23.00 -7.64 -9.95
CA GLY A 533 23.48 -7.70 -11.33
C GLY A 533 23.94 -6.34 -11.88
N ILE A 534 23.33 -5.22 -11.46
CA ILE A 534 23.78 -3.87 -11.86
C ILE A 534 25.13 -3.55 -11.23
N LEU A 535 25.37 -4.02 -10.00
CA LEU A 535 26.59 -3.75 -9.25
C LEU A 535 27.73 -4.67 -9.66
N THR A 536 27.45 -5.86 -10.20
CA THR A 536 28.45 -6.93 -10.41
C THR A 536 28.72 -7.27 -11.88
N ASN A 537 27.72 -7.20 -12.76
CA ASN A 537 27.90 -7.65 -14.16
C ASN A 537 28.81 -6.70 -14.95
N SER A 538 29.75 -7.25 -15.72
CA SER A 538 30.64 -6.47 -16.59
C SER A 538 29.89 -5.69 -17.67
N SER A 539 28.81 -6.25 -18.21
CA SER A 539 27.93 -5.60 -19.20
C SER A 539 27.23 -4.34 -18.68
N MET A 540 27.14 -4.17 -17.35
CA MET A 540 26.54 -3.01 -16.69
C MET A 540 27.57 -1.97 -16.21
N GLN A 541 28.84 -2.09 -16.64
CA GLN A 541 29.89 -1.13 -16.25
C GLN A 541 29.53 0.31 -16.60
N TYR A 542 28.94 0.56 -17.76
CA TYR A 542 28.52 1.90 -18.18
C TYR A 542 27.52 2.54 -17.20
N VAL A 543 26.62 1.75 -16.59
CA VAL A 543 25.67 2.24 -15.58
C VAL A 543 26.42 2.68 -14.33
N ARG A 544 27.37 1.87 -13.85
CA ARG A 544 28.19 2.20 -12.67
C ARG A 544 29.07 3.42 -12.90
N THR A 545 29.66 3.55 -14.09
CA THR A 545 30.40 4.75 -14.50
C THR A 545 29.51 5.98 -14.44
N GLN A 546 28.28 5.88 -14.97
CA GLN A 546 27.33 6.99 -14.95
C GLN A 546 26.83 7.35 -13.54
N ILE A 547 26.62 6.35 -12.67
CA ILE A 547 26.31 6.58 -11.25
C ILE A 547 27.42 7.39 -10.58
N GLU A 548 28.69 7.04 -10.83
CA GLU A 548 29.84 7.77 -10.26
C GLU A 548 29.94 9.22 -10.79
N ASP A 549 29.55 9.45 -12.04
CA ASP A 549 29.51 10.79 -12.64
C ASP A 549 28.41 11.69 -12.04
N TRP A 550 27.27 11.08 -11.70
CA TRP A 550 26.10 11.80 -11.18
C TRP A 550 26.09 11.91 -9.66
N PHE A 551 26.67 10.94 -8.97
CA PHE A 551 26.54 10.77 -7.54
C PHE A 551 27.85 10.43 -6.85
N ARG A 552 27.97 10.91 -5.61
CA ARG A 552 28.82 10.30 -4.61
C ARG A 552 28.16 9.01 -4.13
N ILE A 553 28.86 7.89 -4.19
CA ILE A 553 28.41 6.66 -3.55
C ILE A 553 28.61 6.80 -2.04
N VAL A 554 27.51 6.85 -1.29
CA VAL A 554 27.55 7.00 0.18
C VAL A 554 27.66 5.63 0.82
N ALA A 555 26.77 4.70 0.44
CA ALA A 555 26.77 3.37 0.99
C ALA A 555 26.21 2.31 0.03
N VAL A 556 26.71 1.08 0.19
CA VAL A 556 26.16 -0.12 -0.46
C VAL A 556 25.85 -1.14 0.64
N VAL A 557 24.57 -1.48 0.80
CA VAL A 557 24.12 -2.46 1.79
C VAL A 557 23.51 -3.65 1.06
N SER A 558 24.23 -4.78 1.06
CA SER A 558 23.77 -6.01 0.43
C SER A 558 22.75 -6.71 1.31
N LEU A 559 21.62 -7.10 0.74
CA LEU A 559 20.54 -7.80 1.44
C LEU A 559 20.66 -9.32 1.20
N PRO A 560 20.11 -10.16 2.11
CA PRO A 560 20.10 -11.59 1.90
C PRO A 560 19.21 -11.95 0.71
N GLN A 561 19.52 -13.05 0.02
CA GLN A 561 18.72 -13.51 -1.13
C GLN A 561 17.25 -13.77 -0.75
N THR A 562 17.00 -14.11 0.51
CA THR A 562 15.67 -14.35 1.06
C THR A 562 14.84 -13.09 1.26
N ALA A 563 15.44 -11.90 1.11
CA ALA A 563 14.82 -10.63 1.48
C ALA A 563 13.48 -10.37 0.80
N PHE A 564 13.36 -10.71 -0.48
CA PHE A 564 12.13 -10.53 -1.26
C PHE A 564 11.43 -11.86 -1.57
N MET A 565 11.95 -13.00 -1.10
CA MET A 565 11.41 -14.33 -1.40
C MET A 565 10.01 -14.53 -0.82
N ALA A 566 9.75 -14.00 0.39
CA ALA A 566 8.44 -14.04 1.02
C ALA A 566 7.36 -13.27 0.23
N ASN A 567 7.78 -12.31 -0.59
CA ASN A 567 6.90 -11.58 -1.50
C ASN A 567 6.85 -12.24 -2.88
N GLY A 568 7.70 -13.25 -3.14
CA GLY A 568 7.76 -14.10 -4.33
C GLY A 568 8.92 -13.82 -5.29
N ALA A 569 9.88 -12.94 -4.94
CA ALA A 569 11.04 -12.63 -5.77
C ALA A 569 12.34 -13.18 -5.17
N GLY A 570 13.06 -14.02 -5.92
CA GLY A 570 14.33 -14.65 -5.48
C GLY A 570 15.61 -13.95 -5.95
N VAL A 571 15.50 -12.73 -6.50
CA VAL A 571 16.65 -11.96 -7.00
C VAL A 571 17.39 -11.35 -5.82
N LYS A 572 18.71 -11.57 -5.75
CA LYS A 572 19.56 -10.92 -4.76
C LYS A 572 19.68 -9.43 -5.09
N SER A 573 19.44 -8.59 -4.10
CA SER A 573 19.37 -7.14 -4.24
C SER A 573 20.16 -6.43 -3.16
N SER A 574 20.48 -5.17 -3.41
CA SER A 574 21.19 -4.29 -2.49
C SER A 574 20.47 -2.93 -2.42
N VAL A 575 20.58 -2.27 -1.28
CA VAL A 575 20.19 -0.86 -1.13
C VAL A 575 21.41 0.01 -1.40
N LEU A 576 21.29 0.91 -2.37
CA LEU A 576 22.32 1.86 -2.73
C LEU A 576 21.94 3.24 -2.21
N PHE A 577 22.81 3.84 -1.39
CA PHE A 577 22.68 5.22 -0.92
C PHE A 577 23.64 6.11 -1.71
N LEU A 578 23.09 7.11 -2.37
CA LEU A 578 23.79 8.03 -3.27
C LEU A 578 23.51 9.47 -2.85
N LYS A 579 24.51 10.35 -3.01
CA LYS A 579 24.34 11.80 -2.84
C LYS A 579 24.62 12.48 -4.16
N LYS A 580 23.67 13.22 -4.71
CA LYS A 580 23.84 13.92 -6.00
C LYS A 580 24.95 14.95 -5.87
N TRP A 581 25.90 14.90 -6.79
CA TRP A 581 26.96 15.91 -6.83
C TRP A 581 26.37 17.30 -7.04
N THR A 582 26.98 18.31 -6.42
CA THR A 582 26.70 19.70 -6.79
C THR A 582 27.20 19.95 -8.21
N LYS A 583 26.65 20.95 -8.89
CA LYS A 583 27.05 21.29 -10.26
C LYS A 583 28.56 21.53 -10.38
N LYS A 584 29.15 22.19 -9.37
CA LYS A 584 30.59 22.44 -9.29
C LYS A 584 31.41 21.15 -9.20
N GLU A 585 30.97 20.19 -8.39
CA GLU A 585 31.63 18.88 -8.24
C GLU A 585 31.53 18.07 -9.53
N SER A 586 30.35 18.01 -10.16
CA SER A 586 30.15 17.33 -11.44
C SER A 586 31.02 17.93 -12.54
N GLU A 587 31.10 19.26 -12.65
CA GLU A 587 31.97 19.94 -13.62
C GLU A 587 33.44 19.64 -13.35
N SER A 588 33.87 19.67 -12.08
CA SER A 588 35.24 19.35 -11.69
C SER A 588 35.61 17.91 -12.03
N LEU A 589 34.74 16.95 -11.73
CA LEU A 589 34.93 15.53 -12.02
C LEU A 589 34.99 15.28 -13.54
N SER A 590 34.06 15.86 -14.30
CA SER A 590 34.01 15.74 -15.76
C SER A 590 35.28 16.32 -16.41
N ASN A 591 35.72 17.49 -15.96
CA ASN A 591 36.95 18.12 -16.46
C ASN A 591 38.20 17.30 -16.14
N ALA A 592 38.28 16.72 -14.94
CA ALA A 592 39.38 15.84 -14.56
C ALA A 592 39.43 14.58 -15.43
N LYS A 593 38.28 13.93 -15.66
CA LYS A 593 38.18 12.74 -16.54
C LYS A 593 38.60 13.07 -17.98
N LYS A 594 38.06 14.15 -18.55
CA LYS A 594 38.44 14.62 -19.91
C LYS A 594 39.90 15.00 -20.03
N SER A 595 40.49 15.58 -18.98
CA SER A 595 41.93 15.90 -18.92
C SER A 595 42.78 14.64 -18.99
N ILE A 596 42.42 13.59 -18.26
CA ILE A 596 43.10 12.28 -18.31
C ILE A 596 42.98 11.68 -19.71
N GLU A 597 41.78 11.64 -20.28
CA GLU A 597 41.54 11.12 -21.63
C GLU A 597 42.38 11.85 -22.69
N TYR A 598 42.35 13.18 -22.70
CA TYR A 598 43.11 14.00 -23.64
C TYR A 598 44.63 13.76 -23.51
N ARG A 599 45.13 13.68 -22.28
CA ARG A 599 46.54 13.42 -22.01
C ARG A 599 46.95 12.03 -22.51
N LEU A 600 46.17 11.00 -22.21
CA LEU A 600 46.44 9.63 -22.64
C LEU A 600 46.41 9.46 -24.15
N LEU A 601 45.44 10.08 -24.84
CA LEU A 601 45.39 10.11 -26.31
C LEU A 601 46.65 10.70 -26.92
N LYS A 602 47.18 11.77 -26.32
CA LYS A 602 48.37 12.48 -26.78
C LYS A 602 49.66 11.71 -26.48
N GLU A 603 49.83 11.23 -25.25
CA GLU A 603 51.03 10.49 -24.81
C GLU A 603 51.21 9.18 -25.60
N ASN A 604 50.10 8.54 -25.98
CA ASN A 604 50.12 7.29 -26.74
C ASN A 604 50.09 7.48 -28.26
N ASN A 605 50.10 8.71 -28.78
CA ASN A 605 49.95 9.02 -30.20
C ASN A 605 48.77 8.26 -30.86
N TYR A 606 47.68 8.05 -30.11
CA TYR A 606 46.63 7.09 -30.45
C TYR A 606 46.03 7.36 -31.84
N LEU A 607 45.70 8.62 -32.12
CA LEU A 607 45.14 9.05 -33.41
C LEU A 607 46.10 8.80 -34.58
N SER A 608 47.39 9.12 -34.40
CA SER A 608 48.41 8.92 -35.42
C SER A 608 48.62 7.43 -35.71
N GLN A 609 48.70 6.60 -34.66
CA GLN A 609 48.89 5.15 -34.80
C GLN A 609 47.71 4.49 -35.51
N ARG A 610 46.47 4.91 -35.18
CA ARG A 610 45.25 4.45 -35.84
C ARG A 610 45.20 4.84 -37.31
N GLN A 611 45.54 6.10 -37.64
CA GLN A 611 45.58 6.57 -39.03
C GLN A 611 46.64 5.82 -39.86
N GLU A 612 47.79 5.50 -39.26
CA GLU A 612 48.83 4.69 -39.90
C GLU A 612 48.32 3.28 -40.22
N TRP A 613 47.70 2.60 -39.25
CA TRP A 613 47.11 1.27 -39.46
C TRP A 613 46.00 1.28 -40.52
N GLU A 614 45.14 2.30 -40.56
CA GLU A 614 44.14 2.44 -41.63
C GLU A 614 44.77 2.64 -43.02
N LYS A 615 45.85 3.43 -43.11
CA LYS A 615 46.59 3.62 -44.37
C LYS A 615 47.26 2.32 -44.82
N GLU A 616 47.91 1.60 -43.91
CA GLU A 616 48.51 0.30 -44.19
C GLU A 616 47.48 -0.73 -44.67
N LEU A 617 46.33 -0.80 -44.00
CA LEU A 617 45.23 -1.69 -44.36
C LEU A 617 44.77 -1.42 -45.79
N LYS A 618 44.50 -0.15 -46.14
CA LYS A 618 44.10 0.27 -47.48
C LYS A 618 45.18 -0.02 -48.54
N ALA A 619 46.44 0.18 -48.20
CA ALA A 619 47.57 -0.11 -49.10
C ALA A 619 47.66 -1.60 -49.42
N LYS A 620 47.62 -2.48 -48.40
CA LYS A 620 47.62 -3.94 -48.58
C LYS A 620 46.41 -4.42 -49.36
N GLN A 621 45.22 -3.88 -49.07
CA GLN A 621 44.00 -4.20 -49.82
C GLN A 621 44.12 -3.86 -51.32
N LYS A 622 44.78 -2.75 -51.65
CA LYS A 622 45.03 -2.32 -53.04
C LYS A 622 46.07 -3.22 -53.71
N GLU A 623 47.16 -3.54 -53.01
CA GLU A 623 48.22 -4.42 -53.52
C GLU A 623 47.68 -5.82 -53.85
N LYS A 624 46.95 -6.44 -52.92
CA LYS A 624 46.37 -7.78 -53.14
C LYS A 624 45.32 -7.79 -54.25
N ALA A 625 44.51 -6.73 -54.36
CA ALA A 625 43.54 -6.61 -55.43
C ALA A 625 44.23 -6.50 -56.80
N ASN A 626 45.36 -5.77 -56.89
CA ASN A 626 46.17 -5.70 -58.11
C ASN A 626 46.85 -7.03 -58.44
N GLU A 627 47.38 -7.74 -57.43
CA GLU A 627 47.98 -9.07 -57.62
C GLU A 627 46.99 -10.07 -58.23
N ILE A 628 45.77 -10.14 -57.70
CA ILE A 628 44.72 -11.04 -58.20
C ILE A 628 44.22 -10.61 -59.57
N LYS A 629 44.07 -9.29 -59.78
CA LYS A 629 43.72 -8.69 -61.07
C LYS A 629 44.71 -9.12 -62.15
N ASP A 630 46.01 -9.04 -61.87
CA ASP A 630 47.07 -9.37 -62.83
C ASP A 630 47.20 -10.89 -63.04
N GLN A 631 47.04 -11.71 -61.99
CA GLN A 631 47.05 -13.18 -62.08
C GLN A 631 45.88 -13.74 -62.89
N GLN A 632 44.68 -13.17 -62.75
CA GLN A 632 43.45 -13.68 -63.38
C GLN A 632 43.01 -12.87 -64.60
N LYS A 633 43.73 -11.78 -64.94
CA LYS A 633 43.40 -10.83 -66.01
C LYS A 633 41.97 -10.28 -65.95
N ILE A 634 41.49 -9.99 -64.74
CA ILE A 634 40.15 -9.45 -64.47
C ILE A 634 40.21 -7.98 -64.10
N SER A 635 39.06 -7.31 -63.96
CA SER A 635 39.02 -5.94 -63.41
C SER A 635 39.31 -5.95 -61.90
N ILE A 636 39.76 -4.82 -61.33
CA ILE A 636 39.99 -4.69 -59.88
C ILE A 636 38.69 -4.97 -59.10
N THR A 637 37.56 -4.52 -59.62
CA THR A 637 36.24 -4.76 -59.02
C THR A 637 35.91 -6.24 -58.99
N ALA A 638 36.19 -6.97 -60.09
CA ALA A 638 36.01 -8.42 -60.12
C ALA A 638 37.01 -9.15 -59.21
N ALA A 639 38.26 -8.69 -59.12
CA ALA A 639 39.28 -9.24 -58.22
C ALA A 639 38.84 -9.19 -56.75
N LYS A 640 38.23 -8.07 -56.32
CA LYS A 640 37.67 -7.92 -54.96
C LYS A 640 36.48 -8.83 -54.67
N GLN A 641 35.81 -9.34 -55.70
CA GLN A 641 34.67 -10.24 -55.54
C GLN A 641 35.04 -11.73 -55.49
N THR A 642 36.28 -12.07 -55.83
CA THR A 642 36.78 -13.45 -55.75
C THR A 642 36.79 -13.97 -54.31
N ASP A 643 36.49 -15.26 -54.13
CA ASP A 643 36.49 -15.90 -52.80
C ASP A 643 37.88 -15.81 -52.15
N LYS A 644 38.94 -15.92 -52.96
CA LYS A 644 40.34 -15.76 -52.51
C LYS A 644 40.60 -14.38 -51.90
N TYR A 645 40.12 -13.30 -52.53
CA TYR A 645 40.26 -11.95 -51.97
C TYR A 645 39.39 -11.77 -50.72
N LYS A 646 38.14 -12.23 -50.76
CA LYS A 646 37.20 -12.10 -49.63
C LYS A 646 37.72 -12.79 -48.37
N SER A 647 38.19 -14.04 -48.50
CA SER A 647 38.80 -14.79 -47.39
C SER A 647 40.05 -14.09 -46.85
N TRP A 648 41.01 -13.74 -47.71
CA TRP A 648 42.22 -13.02 -47.27
C TRP A 648 41.91 -11.66 -46.63
N ASN A 649 40.96 -10.91 -47.18
CA ASN A 649 40.58 -9.60 -46.65
C ASN A 649 39.87 -9.73 -45.31
N SER A 650 39.10 -10.80 -45.10
CA SER A 650 38.53 -11.13 -43.79
C SER A 650 39.63 -11.36 -42.76
N ASP A 651 40.66 -12.15 -43.09
CA ASP A 651 41.79 -12.42 -42.18
C ASP A 651 42.61 -11.15 -41.89
N LEU A 652 42.82 -10.32 -42.91
CA LEU A 652 43.51 -9.04 -42.76
C LEU A 652 42.71 -8.09 -41.85
N LEU A 653 41.40 -7.99 -42.05
CA LEU A 653 40.53 -7.17 -41.22
C LEU A 653 40.53 -7.66 -39.77
N ALA A 654 40.45 -8.97 -39.54
CA ALA A 654 40.56 -9.56 -38.21
C ALA A 654 41.89 -9.18 -37.54
N LYS A 655 43.02 -9.33 -38.23
CA LYS A 655 44.34 -8.97 -37.69
C LYS A 655 44.46 -7.49 -37.30
N TYR A 656 43.90 -6.58 -38.09
CA TYR A 656 43.93 -5.15 -37.77
C TYR A 656 42.89 -4.77 -36.70
N ALA A 657 41.77 -5.51 -36.61
CA ALA A 657 40.83 -5.39 -35.50
C ALA A 657 41.49 -5.82 -34.18
N ASP A 658 42.20 -6.94 -34.15
CA ASP A 658 42.92 -7.42 -32.96
C ASP A 658 43.95 -6.39 -32.45
N LYS A 659 44.74 -5.79 -33.36
CA LYS A 659 45.68 -4.71 -33.01
C LYS A 659 44.98 -3.50 -32.39
N VAL A 660 43.83 -3.13 -32.94
CA VAL A 660 43.01 -2.02 -32.45
C VAL A 660 42.47 -2.34 -31.06
N ASP A 661 41.95 -3.54 -30.86
CA ASP A 661 41.36 -3.98 -29.60
C ASP A 661 42.42 -4.10 -28.50
N GLU A 662 43.61 -4.60 -28.82
CA GLU A 662 44.76 -4.63 -27.90
C GLU A 662 45.16 -3.21 -27.47
N LEU A 663 45.27 -2.28 -28.42
CA LEU A 663 45.56 -0.88 -28.13
C LEU A 663 44.47 -0.23 -27.27
N LYS A 664 43.19 -0.51 -27.57
CA LYS A 664 42.06 -0.02 -26.77
C LYS A 664 42.06 -0.59 -25.36
N SER A 665 42.33 -1.89 -25.20
CA SER A 665 42.41 -2.55 -23.89
C SER A 665 43.49 -1.90 -23.03
N ARG A 666 44.70 -1.75 -23.59
CA ARG A 666 45.81 -1.08 -22.91
C ARG A 666 45.46 0.36 -22.51
N MET A 667 44.81 1.09 -23.41
CA MET A 667 44.40 2.47 -23.15
C MET A 667 43.33 2.57 -22.06
N THR A 668 42.42 1.61 -22.02
CA THR A 668 41.40 1.50 -20.97
C THR A 668 42.05 1.22 -19.62
N ASP A 669 43.03 0.32 -19.57
CA ASP A 669 43.77 0.00 -18.34
C ASP A 669 44.57 1.20 -17.82
N GLU A 670 45.28 1.91 -18.70
CA GLU A 670 45.99 3.16 -18.37
C GLU A 670 45.04 4.24 -17.85
N TYR A 671 43.87 4.38 -18.47
CA TYR A 671 42.82 5.28 -17.99
C TYR A 671 42.34 4.91 -16.58
N GLN A 672 42.05 3.63 -16.32
CA GLN A 672 41.62 3.19 -14.99
C GLN A 672 42.70 3.43 -13.93
N GLN A 673 43.99 3.26 -14.27
CA GLN A 673 45.09 3.54 -13.35
C GLN A 673 45.23 5.05 -13.06
N ALA A 674 45.19 5.88 -14.11
CA ALA A 674 45.25 7.34 -13.96
C ALA A 674 44.05 7.85 -13.15
N LYS A 675 42.84 7.35 -13.44
CA LYS A 675 41.61 7.66 -12.72
C LYS A 675 41.75 7.39 -11.21
N ARG A 676 42.27 6.21 -10.83
CA ARG A 676 42.49 5.85 -9.41
C ARG A 676 43.53 6.74 -8.71
N LYS A 677 44.48 7.30 -9.45
CA LYS A 677 45.58 8.10 -8.89
C LYS A 677 45.25 9.60 -8.82
N GLU A 678 44.52 10.10 -9.81
CA GLU A 678 44.31 11.54 -10.02
C GLU A 678 42.94 12.02 -9.56
N LEU A 679 41.91 11.15 -9.52
CA LEU A 679 40.62 11.52 -8.95
C LEU A 679 40.64 11.44 -7.43
N VAL A 680 39.87 12.33 -6.79
CA VAL A 680 39.74 12.37 -5.34
C VAL A 680 39.02 11.11 -4.86
N ASP A 681 39.69 10.35 -4.01
CA ASP A 681 39.10 9.19 -3.35
C ASP A 681 38.22 9.64 -2.16
N TYR A 682 37.20 8.84 -1.85
CA TYR A 682 36.29 9.09 -0.75
C TYR A 682 35.83 7.79 -0.10
N PRO A 683 35.61 7.78 1.23
CA PRO A 683 35.13 6.59 1.91
C PRO A 683 33.70 6.26 1.45
N ILE A 684 33.44 4.96 1.32
CA ILE A 684 32.13 4.36 1.02
C ILE A 684 31.81 3.40 2.17
N PHE A 685 30.61 3.53 2.75
CA PHE A 685 30.14 2.59 3.76
C PHE A 685 29.63 1.30 3.09
N MET A 686 30.21 0.16 3.42
CA MET A 686 29.77 -1.13 2.87
C MET A 686 29.33 -2.07 4.00
N ALA A 687 28.18 -2.70 3.83
CA ALA A 687 27.68 -3.70 4.76
C ALA A 687 26.99 -4.84 4.00
N ILE A 688 27.00 -6.03 4.60
CA ILE A 688 26.26 -7.20 4.14
C ILE A 688 25.37 -7.58 5.32
N ALA A 689 24.06 -7.59 5.10
CA ALA A 689 23.10 -8.12 6.06
C ALA A 689 22.79 -9.57 5.69
N GLU A 690 22.96 -10.49 6.63
CA GLU A 690 22.57 -11.89 6.49
C GLU A 690 21.17 -12.14 7.08
N GLU A 691 20.86 -11.47 8.19
CA GLU A 691 19.57 -11.56 8.87
C GLU A 691 18.88 -10.20 8.96
N ILE A 692 17.65 -10.11 8.42
CA ILE A 692 16.91 -8.85 8.32
C ILE A 692 15.58 -8.87 9.08
N GLY A 693 15.47 -9.73 10.09
CA GLY A 693 14.29 -9.83 10.96
C GLY A 693 13.19 -10.79 10.48
N TYR A 694 13.37 -11.49 9.35
CA TYR A 694 12.48 -12.53 8.88
C TYR A 694 13.16 -13.55 7.96
N ASP A 695 12.58 -14.75 7.85
CA ASP A 695 13.06 -15.83 6.98
C ASP A 695 12.45 -15.79 5.56
N ALA A 696 12.83 -16.74 4.70
CA ALA A 696 12.31 -16.84 3.32
C ALA A 696 10.78 -17.00 3.21
N SER A 697 10.11 -17.44 4.27
CA SER A 697 8.65 -17.56 4.35
C SER A 697 7.98 -16.27 4.87
N GLY A 698 8.76 -15.28 5.30
CA GLY A 698 8.29 -14.05 5.93
C GLY A 698 7.98 -14.21 7.42
N LYS A 699 8.40 -15.32 8.05
CA LYS A 699 8.24 -15.51 9.48
C LYS A 699 9.30 -14.69 10.22
N LYS A 700 8.87 -13.91 11.21
CA LYS A 700 9.78 -13.06 12.00
C LYS A 700 10.86 -13.88 12.70
N THR A 701 12.09 -13.38 12.65
CA THR A 701 13.26 -13.90 13.38
C THR A 701 13.63 -12.95 14.50
N SER A 702 14.45 -13.40 15.45
CA SER A 702 14.89 -12.58 16.59
C SER A 702 16.01 -11.60 16.25
N VAL A 703 16.73 -11.82 15.15
CA VAL A 703 17.90 -11.03 14.76
C VAL A 703 17.55 -10.19 13.53
N ASN A 704 17.86 -8.90 13.60
CA ASN A 704 17.78 -7.97 12.48
C ASN A 704 19.03 -7.08 12.47
N GLU A 705 19.98 -7.42 11.61
CA GLU A 705 21.26 -6.72 11.47
C GLU A 705 21.10 -5.33 10.87
N LEU A 706 20.00 -5.06 10.15
CA LEU A 706 19.72 -3.73 9.59
C LEU A 706 19.64 -2.66 10.67
N ASN A 707 19.26 -3.01 11.89
CA ASN A 707 19.24 -2.07 13.02
C ASN A 707 20.66 -1.56 13.34
N VAL A 708 21.62 -2.49 13.49
CA VAL A 708 23.02 -2.17 13.82
C VAL A 708 23.70 -1.47 12.63
N ILE A 709 23.50 -2.01 11.43
CA ILE A 709 24.00 -1.39 10.18
C ILE A 709 23.45 0.02 10.04
N GLY A 710 22.17 0.23 10.37
CA GLY A 710 21.51 1.53 10.30
C GLY A 710 22.11 2.56 11.27
N GLU A 711 22.42 2.18 12.50
CA GLU A 711 23.07 3.08 13.45
C GLU A 711 24.45 3.55 12.96
N GLU A 712 25.27 2.64 12.45
CA GLU A 712 26.60 2.97 11.93
C GLU A 712 26.52 3.79 10.63
N LEU A 713 25.60 3.43 9.71
CA LEU A 713 25.38 4.19 8.49
C LEU A 713 24.89 5.62 8.81
N LYS A 714 24.02 5.80 9.80
CA LYS A 714 23.57 7.12 10.24
C LYS A 714 24.72 7.97 10.78
N LYS A 715 25.62 7.37 11.58
CA LYS A 715 26.85 8.05 12.05
C LYS A 715 27.73 8.47 10.87
N PHE A 716 27.89 7.58 9.90
CA PHE A 716 28.66 7.85 8.69
C PHE A 716 28.05 8.99 7.86
N ILE A 717 26.75 8.96 7.58
CA ILE A 717 26.05 10.03 6.84
C ILE A 717 26.20 11.39 7.54
N ASN A 718 26.09 11.43 8.87
CA ASN A 718 26.27 12.68 9.63
C ASN A 718 27.70 13.23 9.63
N SER A 719 28.69 12.41 9.22
CA SER A 719 30.10 12.83 9.13
C SER A 719 30.49 13.38 7.74
N LEU A 720 29.61 13.24 6.75
CA LEU A 720 29.79 13.72 5.37
C LEU A 720 29.27 15.14 5.19
#